data_AF-A0A0U2LYM4-F1
#
_entry.id   AF-A0A0U2LYM4-F1
#
_cell.length_a   1.000
_cell.length_b   1.000
_cell.length_c   1.000
_cell.angle_alpha   90.00
_cell.angle_beta   90.00
_cell.angle_gamma   90.00
#
_symmetry.space_group_name_H-M   'P 1'
#
loop_
_entity.id
_entity.type
_entity.pdbx_description
1 polymer ?
#
loop_
_entity_poly.entity_id
_entity_poly.type
_entity_poly.pdbx_seq_one_letter_code
_entity_poly.pdbx_strand_id
1 'polypeptide(L)'
;MGNYYTENEFDELVDSLAGAVKNFNLVVFVGAGISLSQGYPNWNGYIEKLIHFWQFNIQHVAGGKIEVSNKLLSQFDEILRSKNGPKRKIDLLHTLLHDILGEDFDDVKLNFEKYFFKEVVPDYLENSVLVELIKLDPIFITSNYDFEIEKHLKRIKQKDAFKTINNLHEFTNWSSRLISGDVLHLHGTTEGEGHYFVNSSLDYSRQYLKETQEFQKLRTWFEMKQPIVLFLGSSMEEEEILSLLPATSKNFAMMKTERNESPEFRNLYNQTYQNNNRTTIFWYGDDYDDLPKEVEKMVSSVQRKLEVAKSSEDWAILHSISTDKEIYQKILEKYSEDEHYLSDIFKTDDIDLQKKILKITLRSQILLKKISNISSFWNMVSKNFKNIDTEQLKIIVEIFKNKKLNIYCQDLFEVYEQLLNSDNISNEDINEIRKHLAQNQSLVNTSFSGDSDLMGYWLSEQFQQEISRHRNIFYGDQSLKINFRNEMITPIIESVKDEGIYLYWSFDEIISMDGLIKIIYNSLLDEKLLFEDTFILENFPEPLLETRLFQRVLVNIDNEKKLPNPIVNKLIAKIDFTDTIFGTELNEFARNHKTEIGEDALEVYENAIESGPASIVHPRSFIDSSQILKENEESILEILLGGQDESFSQREDFYSEKTNKETSNYLLNVLKKNDVVSQKIEKIIIDKGSLLYPKFDRLFLKILTDDYNSDLKEKALNIFLEKFNSDSFSWEEKLFFQELISKKEFEHKAFEKLFQVEVNKLSYNYVYTNKERPELIERDDFINTELGRYLDILILINKKDKSKRGVIKEIVAKVNFNQFREFTLGALTTVDNSIDLEKVTINTFQGYSFSISGFKQGDLDKFKLVGQELLKKGYVNNVNQNNLFFLALSKINPSDEGMEINWNNINFSWMLSLIFQSEFEFEYEEKWLREIMLHDKEGDFGRDILYYLEEDSTVLSKGEKVLRVFEENISDYKGKVNIHSLPDSLKEQKNSEKKDLLIKLFFLLIENSKIEKSYFGSRTLLSIMQQLPLESKKRLAGHANLSTVLSPLEIDELKRAID
;
A
#
# COMPACT_ATOMS: atom_id res chain seq x y z
N MET A 1 1.82 59.68 0.19
CA MET A 1 1.06 58.88 1.18
C MET A 1 1.89 58.85 2.44
N GLY A 2 1.38 59.39 3.55
CA GLY A 2 2.06 59.25 4.84
C GLY A 2 1.88 57.83 5.33
N ASN A 3 2.94 57.19 5.85
CA ASN A 3 2.81 55.87 6.44
C ASN A 3 1.94 55.98 7.70
N TYR A 4 0.85 55.21 7.75
CA TYR A 4 -0.11 55.19 8.86
C TYR A 4 0.42 54.45 10.10
N TYR A 5 1.51 53.70 9.94
CA TYR A 5 2.23 52.97 10.98
C TYR A 5 3.73 52.90 10.62
N THR A 6 4.58 52.63 11.60
CA THR A 6 6.03 52.44 11.44
C THR A 6 6.37 51.00 11.08
N GLU A 7 7.56 50.78 10.50
CA GLU A 7 8.06 49.44 10.19
C GLU A 7 8.18 48.56 11.45
N ASN A 8 8.66 49.13 12.55
CA ASN A 8 8.75 48.43 13.84
C ASN A 8 7.37 47.97 14.36
N GLU A 9 6.33 48.80 14.23
CA GLU A 9 4.97 48.42 14.64
C GLU A 9 4.43 47.28 13.76
N PHE A 10 4.71 47.32 12.45
CA PHE A 10 4.30 46.26 11.53
C PHE A 10 5.04 44.94 11.80
N ASP A 11 6.36 44.98 12.04
CA ASP A 11 7.15 43.81 12.41
C ASP A 11 6.66 43.21 13.74
N GLU A 12 6.31 44.07 14.72
CA GLU A 12 5.75 43.63 15.99
C GLU A 12 4.39 42.91 15.83
N LEU A 13 3.54 43.39 14.93
CA LEU A 13 2.29 42.72 14.55
C LEU A 13 2.58 41.35 13.94
N VAL A 14 3.43 41.30 12.91
CA VAL A 14 3.79 40.06 12.20
C VAL A 14 4.38 39.02 13.15
N ASP A 15 5.28 39.44 14.04
CA ASP A 15 5.93 38.56 15.02
C ASP A 15 4.95 37.96 16.01
N SER A 16 4.02 38.80 16.49
CA SER A 16 2.99 38.38 17.44
C SER A 16 2.01 37.40 16.78
N LEU A 17 1.56 37.69 15.55
CA LEU A 17 0.65 36.82 14.81
C LEU A 17 1.31 35.50 14.43
N ALA A 18 2.56 35.51 13.94
CA ALA A 18 3.29 34.27 13.62
C ALA A 18 3.48 33.40 14.86
N GLY A 19 3.82 34.00 16.00
CA GLY A 19 3.87 33.30 17.28
C GLY A 19 2.52 32.68 17.68
N ALA A 20 1.42 33.38 17.43
CA ALA A 20 0.08 32.88 17.76
C ALA A 20 -0.37 31.72 16.86
N VAL A 21 -0.10 31.80 15.56
CA VAL A 21 -0.38 30.72 14.60
C VAL A 21 0.38 29.46 14.99
N LYS A 22 1.68 29.58 15.28
CA LYS A 22 2.53 28.45 15.69
C LYS A 22 2.06 27.76 16.98
N ASN A 23 1.41 28.51 17.86
CA ASN A 23 0.92 28.03 19.15
C ASN A 23 -0.58 27.67 19.15
N PHE A 24 -1.26 27.71 18.00
CA PHE A 24 -2.69 27.42 17.87
C PHE A 24 -3.56 28.27 18.82
N ASN A 25 -3.26 29.55 18.96
CA ASN A 25 -3.99 30.50 19.83
C ASN A 25 -4.27 31.87 19.16
N LEU A 26 -4.23 31.94 17.82
CA LEU A 26 -4.69 33.10 17.08
C LEU A 26 -6.23 33.11 16.99
N VAL A 27 -6.86 34.22 17.39
CA VAL A 27 -8.28 34.48 17.18
C VAL A 27 -8.42 35.64 16.20
N VAL A 28 -9.25 35.48 15.18
CA VAL A 28 -9.63 36.57 14.27
C VAL A 28 -11.09 36.89 14.48
N PHE A 29 -11.35 38.12 14.94
CA PHE A 29 -12.69 38.64 15.10
C PHE A 29 -13.14 39.34 13.82
N VAL A 30 -14.13 38.77 13.13
CA VAL A 30 -14.68 39.29 11.87
C VAL A 30 -15.98 40.04 12.14
N GLY A 31 -15.95 41.36 11.94
CA GLY A 31 -17.13 42.22 12.06
C GLY A 31 -17.90 42.39 10.74
N ALA A 32 -19.02 43.11 10.82
CA ALA A 32 -19.93 43.31 9.68
C ALA A 32 -19.28 44.06 8.50
N GLY A 33 -18.22 44.83 8.75
CA GLY A 33 -17.48 45.54 7.71
C GLY A 33 -16.89 44.63 6.63
N ILE A 34 -16.60 43.36 6.96
CA ILE A 34 -16.15 42.37 5.98
C ILE A 34 -17.32 41.87 5.14
N SER A 35 -18.48 41.57 5.73
CA SER A 35 -19.67 41.16 4.97
C SER A 35 -20.19 42.30 4.07
N LEU A 36 -20.05 43.56 4.50
CA LEU A 36 -20.41 44.74 3.70
C LEU A 36 -19.68 44.78 2.34
N SER A 37 -18.38 44.50 2.32
CA SER A 37 -17.61 44.50 1.06
C SER A 37 -18.01 43.38 0.11
N GLN A 38 -18.78 42.40 0.59
CA GLN A 38 -19.32 41.30 -0.20
C GLN A 38 -20.76 41.55 -0.70
N GLY A 39 -21.35 42.72 -0.38
CA GLY A 39 -22.69 43.12 -0.84
C GLY A 39 -23.80 43.01 0.22
N TYR A 40 -23.49 42.59 1.45
CA TYR A 40 -24.47 42.61 2.53
C TYR A 40 -24.78 44.05 2.97
N PRO A 41 -26.02 44.35 3.43
CA PRO A 41 -26.37 45.67 3.91
C PRO A 41 -25.77 45.94 5.29
N ASN A 42 -25.59 47.22 5.63
CA ASN A 42 -25.30 47.61 7.02
C ASN A 42 -26.51 47.39 7.91
N TRP A 43 -26.34 47.55 9.22
CA TRP A 43 -27.40 47.37 10.21
C TRP A 43 -28.70 48.10 9.86
N ASN A 44 -28.64 49.33 9.37
CA ASN A 44 -29.84 50.07 8.96
C ASN A 44 -30.52 49.46 7.74
N GLY A 45 -29.74 49.05 6.74
CA GLY A 45 -30.27 48.38 5.54
C GLY A 45 -30.83 46.98 5.83
N TYR A 46 -30.26 46.25 6.79
CA TYR A 46 -30.82 44.99 7.29
C TYR A 46 -32.21 45.21 7.91
N ILE A 47 -32.34 46.19 8.81
CA ILE A 47 -33.64 46.53 9.43
C ILE A 47 -34.69 46.95 8.41
N GLU A 48 -34.30 47.76 7.43
CA GLU A 48 -35.21 48.18 6.36
C GLU A 48 -35.74 46.98 5.57
N LYS A 49 -34.85 46.08 5.13
CA LYS A 49 -35.24 44.85 4.41
C LYS A 49 -36.10 43.92 5.25
N LEU A 50 -35.78 43.76 6.54
CA LEU A 50 -36.55 42.95 7.50
C LEU A 50 -37.97 43.49 7.67
N ILE A 51 -38.13 44.79 7.92
CA ILE A 51 -39.45 45.41 8.09
C ILE A 51 -40.26 45.30 6.80
N HIS A 52 -39.67 45.57 5.64
CA HIS A 52 -40.34 45.42 4.37
C HIS A 52 -40.75 43.97 4.10
N PHE A 53 -39.88 42.99 4.39
CA PHE A 53 -40.23 41.57 4.26
C PHE A 53 -41.51 41.25 5.03
N TRP A 54 -41.59 41.64 6.29
CA TRP A 54 -42.79 41.41 7.10
C TRP A 54 -44.00 42.19 6.59
N GLN A 55 -43.82 43.45 6.17
CA GLN A 55 -44.88 44.27 5.59
C GLN A 55 -45.54 43.60 4.37
N PHE A 56 -44.76 42.92 3.52
CA PHE A 56 -45.27 42.23 2.33
C PHE A 56 -45.75 40.80 2.58
N ASN A 57 -45.18 40.08 3.56
CA ASN A 57 -45.43 38.65 3.73
C ASN A 57 -46.34 38.30 4.90
N ILE A 58 -46.68 39.24 5.79
CA ILE A 58 -47.44 38.96 7.02
C ILE A 58 -48.79 38.28 6.77
N GLN A 59 -49.51 38.66 5.71
CA GLN A 59 -50.81 38.07 5.35
C GLN A 59 -50.67 36.59 5.00
N HIS A 60 -49.64 36.26 4.22
CA HIS A 60 -49.35 34.90 3.79
C HIS A 60 -48.91 34.05 4.98
N VAL A 61 -48.01 34.56 5.81
CA VAL A 61 -47.51 33.86 7.00
C VAL A 61 -48.63 33.60 8.01
N ALA A 62 -49.58 34.54 8.18
CA ALA A 62 -50.75 34.35 9.03
C ALA A 62 -51.83 33.42 8.42
N GLY A 63 -51.57 32.76 7.29
CA GLY A 63 -52.51 31.83 6.65
C GLY A 63 -53.79 32.50 6.15
N GLY A 64 -53.73 33.78 5.78
CA GLY A 64 -54.89 34.57 5.35
C GLY A 64 -55.89 34.90 6.47
N LYS A 65 -55.59 34.57 7.73
CA LYS A 65 -56.46 34.85 8.90
C LYS A 65 -56.56 36.35 9.24
N ILE A 66 -55.73 37.19 8.62
CA ILE A 66 -55.56 38.61 8.95
C ILE A 66 -55.66 39.42 7.66
N GLU A 67 -56.46 40.48 7.69
CA GLU A 67 -56.56 41.45 6.59
C GLU A 67 -55.55 42.58 6.82
N VAL A 68 -54.66 42.79 5.84
CA VAL A 68 -53.65 43.86 5.90
C VAL A 68 -54.34 45.21 5.74
N SER A 69 -54.50 45.93 6.86
CA SER A 69 -55.11 47.26 6.88
C SER A 69 -54.08 48.39 6.71
N ASN A 70 -54.54 49.56 6.26
CA ASN A 70 -53.71 50.77 6.22
C ASN A 70 -53.10 51.12 7.59
N LYS A 71 -53.80 50.79 8.69
CA LYS A 71 -53.30 51.01 10.06
C LYS A 71 -52.10 50.12 10.38
N LEU A 72 -52.15 48.85 9.96
CA LEU A 72 -51.03 47.93 10.16
C LEU A 72 -49.81 48.35 9.32
N LEU A 73 -50.04 48.72 8.05
CA LEU A 73 -48.98 49.24 7.19
C LEU A 73 -48.35 50.53 7.76
N SER A 74 -49.15 51.45 8.32
CA SER A 74 -48.61 52.66 8.96
C SER A 74 -47.78 52.34 10.21
N GLN A 75 -48.09 51.27 10.95
CA GLN A 75 -47.28 50.86 12.11
C GLN A 75 -45.89 50.37 11.68
N PHE A 76 -45.79 49.59 10.59
CA PHE A 76 -44.49 49.21 10.03
C PHE A 76 -43.69 50.45 9.58
N ASP A 77 -44.33 51.39 8.87
CA ASP A 77 -43.71 52.65 8.44
C ASP A 77 -43.23 53.51 9.62
N GLU A 78 -44.02 53.59 10.70
CA GLU A 78 -43.69 54.32 11.93
C GLU A 78 -42.47 53.70 12.64
N ILE A 79 -42.39 52.38 12.74
CA ILE A 79 -41.23 51.68 13.31
C ILE A 79 -39.98 52.03 12.49
N LEU A 80 -40.07 51.92 11.15
CA LEU A 80 -38.96 52.20 10.24
C LEU A 80 -38.48 53.66 10.37
N ARG A 81 -39.40 54.64 10.42
CA ARG A 81 -39.08 56.08 10.53
C ARG A 81 -38.72 56.55 11.93
N SER A 82 -38.88 55.71 12.96
CA SER A 82 -38.60 56.09 14.35
C SER A 82 -37.12 56.43 14.56
N LYS A 83 -36.83 57.32 15.53
CA LYS A 83 -35.47 57.71 15.95
C LYS A 83 -34.80 56.65 16.86
N ASN A 84 -35.44 55.51 17.05
CA ASN A 84 -34.90 54.43 17.87
C ASN A 84 -33.64 53.83 17.22
N GLY A 85 -32.72 53.35 18.06
CA GLY A 85 -31.59 52.56 17.59
C GLY A 85 -32.06 51.25 16.92
N PRO A 86 -31.25 50.64 16.06
CA PRO A 86 -31.66 49.48 15.27
C PRO A 86 -32.19 48.30 16.11
N LYS A 87 -31.49 47.92 17.19
CA LYS A 87 -31.91 46.85 18.15
C LYS A 87 -33.32 47.10 18.72
N ARG A 88 -33.65 48.37 18.99
CA ARG A 88 -34.93 48.78 19.56
C ARG A 88 -36.05 48.79 18.52
N LYS A 89 -35.74 49.02 17.24
CA LYS A 89 -36.71 48.85 16.15
C LYS A 89 -37.14 47.39 15.99
N ILE A 90 -36.21 46.45 16.17
CA ILE A 90 -36.52 45.02 16.19
C ILE A 90 -37.44 44.67 17.37
N ASP A 91 -37.18 45.17 18.58
CA ASP A 91 -38.09 44.92 19.72
C ASP A 91 -39.55 45.34 19.39
N LEU A 92 -39.71 46.51 18.77
CA LEU A 92 -41.02 47.04 18.38
C LEU A 92 -41.67 46.19 17.27
N LEU A 93 -40.88 45.78 16.29
CA LEU A 93 -41.32 44.87 15.23
C LEU A 93 -41.77 43.52 15.80
N HIS A 94 -40.96 42.89 16.66
CA HIS A 94 -41.30 41.62 17.31
C HIS A 94 -42.56 41.75 18.17
N THR A 95 -42.72 42.86 18.89
CA THR A 95 -43.95 43.13 19.66
C THR A 95 -45.17 43.19 18.74
N LEU A 96 -45.07 43.94 17.64
CA LEU A 96 -46.14 44.04 16.64
C LEU A 96 -46.45 42.67 16.02
N LEU A 97 -45.43 41.90 15.64
CA LEU A 97 -45.61 40.58 15.03
C LEU A 97 -46.19 39.56 16.01
N HIS A 98 -45.79 39.59 17.29
CA HIS A 98 -46.33 38.72 18.32
C HIS A 98 -47.81 39.01 18.59
N ASP A 99 -48.20 40.29 18.63
CA ASP A 99 -49.62 40.69 18.78
C ASP A 99 -50.50 40.17 17.61
N ILE A 100 -49.90 39.96 16.44
CA ILE A 100 -50.57 39.53 15.21
C ILE A 100 -50.60 38.00 15.10
N LEU A 101 -49.46 37.34 15.34
CA LEU A 101 -49.23 35.92 15.07
C LEU A 101 -49.44 35.04 16.32
N GLY A 102 -49.42 35.60 17.53
CA GLY A 102 -49.58 34.85 18.77
C GLY A 102 -48.50 33.78 18.96
N GLU A 103 -48.92 32.54 19.24
CA GLU A 103 -48.02 31.41 19.45
C GLU A 103 -47.21 31.04 18.19
N ASP A 104 -47.74 31.30 17.00
CA ASP A 104 -47.06 30.99 15.73
C ASP A 104 -45.82 31.88 15.52
N PHE A 105 -45.66 32.99 16.26
CA PHE A 105 -44.57 33.96 16.08
C PHE A 105 -43.18 33.32 16.23
N ASP A 106 -42.96 32.52 17.28
CA ASP A 106 -41.63 31.98 17.58
C ASP A 106 -41.11 31.03 16.49
N ASP A 107 -42.00 30.35 15.78
CA ASP A 107 -41.67 29.44 14.68
C ASP A 107 -41.25 30.18 13.40
N VAL A 108 -41.79 31.39 13.18
CA VAL A 108 -41.65 32.13 11.92
C VAL A 108 -40.81 33.40 12.02
N LYS A 109 -40.47 33.87 13.22
CA LYS A 109 -39.78 35.17 13.42
C LYS A 109 -38.46 35.31 12.67
N LEU A 110 -37.77 34.20 12.40
CA LEU A 110 -36.50 34.16 11.65
C LEU A 110 -36.65 33.81 10.16
N ASN A 111 -37.87 33.83 9.61
CA ASN A 111 -38.09 33.48 8.20
C ASN A 111 -37.34 34.39 7.23
N PHE A 112 -37.27 35.70 7.54
CA PHE A 112 -36.49 36.63 6.73
C PHE A 112 -35.01 36.27 6.77
N GLU A 113 -34.44 36.10 7.96
CA GLU A 113 -33.04 35.81 8.17
C GLU A 113 -32.66 34.48 7.51
N LYS A 114 -33.50 33.44 7.65
CA LYS A 114 -33.32 32.13 7.00
C LYS A 114 -33.19 32.30 5.50
N TYR A 115 -34.10 33.04 4.86
CA TYR A 115 -34.02 33.31 3.44
C TYR A 115 -32.78 34.17 3.09
N PHE A 116 -32.59 35.28 3.80
CA PHE A 116 -31.63 36.32 3.41
C PHE A 116 -30.16 35.92 3.63
N PHE A 117 -29.83 35.28 4.75
CA PHE A 117 -28.43 34.92 5.07
C PHE A 117 -28.03 33.53 4.57
N LYS A 118 -29.00 32.68 4.21
CA LYS A 118 -28.73 31.32 3.71
C LYS A 118 -28.92 31.18 2.20
N GLU A 119 -30.02 31.70 1.66
CA GLU A 119 -30.43 31.41 0.28
C GLU A 119 -29.98 32.48 -0.72
N VAL A 120 -29.89 33.74 -0.29
CA VAL A 120 -29.47 34.84 -1.16
C VAL A 120 -27.97 34.74 -1.43
N VAL A 121 -27.60 34.75 -2.72
CA VAL A 121 -26.21 34.78 -3.15
C VAL A 121 -25.69 36.22 -3.03
N PRO A 122 -24.53 36.45 -2.38
CA PRO A 122 -23.93 37.78 -2.28
C PRO A 122 -23.50 38.34 -3.64
N ASP A 123 -23.28 39.65 -3.72
CA ASP A 123 -22.87 40.33 -4.96
C ASP A 123 -21.51 39.80 -5.46
N TYR A 124 -20.64 39.39 -4.54
CA TYR A 124 -19.35 38.77 -4.83
C TYR A 124 -19.25 37.39 -4.17
N LEU A 125 -18.93 36.36 -4.97
CA LEU A 125 -18.80 34.99 -4.49
C LEU A 125 -17.60 34.78 -3.54
N GLU A 126 -16.61 35.68 -3.57
CA GLU A 126 -15.37 35.57 -2.80
C GLU A 126 -14.99 36.92 -2.21
N ASN A 127 -14.64 36.93 -0.92
CA ASN A 127 -14.17 38.09 -0.17
C ASN A 127 -12.65 38.01 -0.05
N SER A 128 -11.94 38.98 -0.63
CA SER A 128 -10.48 39.01 -0.65
C SER A 128 -9.84 39.04 0.74
N VAL A 129 -10.49 39.65 1.73
CA VAL A 129 -10.00 39.63 3.12
C VAL A 129 -10.09 38.22 3.70
N LEU A 130 -11.24 37.54 3.54
CA LEU A 130 -11.41 36.18 4.06
C LEU A 130 -10.47 35.18 3.37
N VAL A 131 -10.25 35.30 2.06
CA VAL A 131 -9.28 34.47 1.31
C VAL A 131 -7.88 34.54 1.90
N GLU A 132 -7.45 35.70 2.38
CA GLU A 132 -6.14 35.85 3.01
C GLU A 132 -6.14 35.33 4.46
N LEU A 133 -7.18 35.64 5.25
CA LEU A 133 -7.22 35.27 6.67
C LEU A 133 -7.26 33.76 6.90
N ILE A 134 -7.98 33.01 6.07
CA ILE A 134 -8.05 31.54 6.21
C ILE A 134 -6.67 30.87 6.05
N LYS A 135 -5.71 31.51 5.37
CA LYS A 135 -4.35 30.98 5.21
C LYS A 135 -3.56 30.91 6.52
N LEU A 136 -3.99 31.62 7.56
CA LEU A 136 -3.39 31.60 8.89
C LEU A 136 -4.02 30.56 9.83
N ASP A 137 -5.09 29.89 9.40
CA ASP A 137 -5.86 28.92 10.20
C ASP A 137 -6.24 29.40 11.62
N PRO A 138 -6.87 30.58 11.76
CA PRO A 138 -7.23 31.12 13.08
C PRO A 138 -8.50 30.45 13.62
N ILE A 139 -8.79 30.71 14.90
CA ILE A 139 -10.15 30.58 15.45
C ILE A 139 -10.93 31.81 15.02
N PHE A 140 -12.05 31.63 14.31
CA PHE A 140 -12.91 32.72 13.91
C PHE A 140 -13.98 32.97 14.98
N ILE A 141 -14.15 34.23 15.35
CA ILE A 141 -15.27 34.68 16.16
C ILE A 141 -15.96 35.81 15.41
N THR A 142 -17.29 35.78 15.32
CA THR A 142 -18.03 36.80 14.60
C THR A 142 -19.36 37.12 15.27
N SER A 143 -19.76 38.38 15.10
CA SER A 143 -21.10 38.90 15.41
C SER A 143 -22.04 38.85 14.20
N ASN A 144 -21.56 38.38 13.04
CA ASN A 144 -22.30 38.37 11.78
C ASN A 144 -23.25 37.15 11.72
N TYR A 145 -24.32 37.29 10.94
CA TYR A 145 -25.36 36.26 10.78
C TYR A 145 -25.16 35.40 9.52
N ASP A 146 -24.36 35.88 8.56
CA ASP A 146 -24.03 35.18 7.32
C ASP A 146 -23.01 34.06 7.54
N PHE A 147 -22.93 33.13 6.60
CA PHE A 147 -22.01 31.99 6.63
C PHE A 147 -20.81 32.18 5.70
N GLU A 148 -20.35 33.43 5.48
CA GLU A 148 -19.30 33.68 4.50
C GLU A 148 -17.95 33.11 4.94
N ILE A 149 -17.62 33.14 6.24
CA ILE A 149 -16.39 32.52 6.75
C ILE A 149 -16.37 31.02 6.43
N GLU A 150 -17.47 30.33 6.72
CA GLU A 150 -17.67 28.90 6.43
C GLU A 150 -17.57 28.60 4.94
N LYS A 151 -18.20 29.41 4.09
CA LYS A 151 -18.14 29.21 2.63
C LYS A 151 -16.69 29.27 2.14
N HIS A 152 -15.87 30.18 2.67
CA HIS A 152 -14.45 30.26 2.33
C HIS A 152 -13.65 29.09 2.93
N LEU A 153 -13.95 28.66 4.16
CA LEU A 153 -13.31 27.50 4.78
C LEU A 153 -13.62 26.19 4.02
N LYS A 154 -14.85 25.98 3.56
CA LYS A 154 -15.26 24.80 2.76
C LYS A 154 -14.51 24.66 1.44
N ARG A 155 -13.97 25.76 0.91
CA ARG A 155 -13.14 25.71 -0.30
C ARG A 155 -11.80 25.08 0.01
N ILE A 156 -11.12 25.52 1.06
CA ILE A 156 -9.73 25.15 1.35
C ILE A 156 -9.60 23.95 2.31
N LYS A 157 -10.65 23.63 3.07
CA LYS A 157 -10.69 22.58 4.10
C LYS A 157 -11.76 21.52 3.79
N GLN A 158 -11.56 20.32 4.32
CA GLN A 158 -12.58 19.27 4.34
C GLN A 158 -13.81 19.65 5.18
N LYS A 159 -14.94 18.95 4.97
CA LYS A 159 -16.19 19.19 5.67
C LYS A 159 -16.10 19.10 7.20
N ASP A 160 -15.33 18.15 7.73
CA ASP A 160 -15.15 17.95 9.17
C ASP A 160 -13.94 18.72 9.72
N ALA A 161 -13.36 19.59 8.88
CA ALA A 161 -12.14 20.32 9.19
C ALA A 161 -12.37 21.72 9.82
N PHE A 162 -13.60 22.05 10.13
CA PHE A 162 -13.92 23.16 11.02
C PHE A 162 -15.31 22.90 11.58
N LYS A 163 -15.63 23.54 12.70
CA LYS A 163 -16.99 23.52 13.23
C LYS A 163 -17.58 24.91 13.18
N THR A 164 -18.81 24.98 12.70
CA THR A 164 -19.66 26.16 12.89
C THR A 164 -20.40 25.99 14.20
N ILE A 165 -20.16 26.93 15.11
CA ILE A 165 -20.81 27.01 16.40
C ILE A 165 -21.78 28.18 16.30
N ASN A 166 -23.05 27.86 16.14
CA ASN A 166 -24.08 28.78 15.70
C ASN A 166 -24.46 29.79 16.77
N ASN A 167 -24.20 29.52 18.05
CA ASN A 167 -24.46 30.44 19.17
C ASN A 167 -23.63 30.07 20.41
N LEU A 168 -23.67 30.91 21.45
CA LEU A 168 -22.99 30.64 22.72
C LEU A 168 -23.53 29.41 23.45
N HIS A 169 -24.81 29.08 23.28
CA HIS A 169 -25.40 27.89 23.89
C HIS A 169 -24.73 26.62 23.35
N GLU A 170 -24.60 26.50 22.03
CA GLU A 170 -23.95 25.39 21.35
C GLU A 170 -22.47 25.27 21.74
N PHE A 171 -21.74 26.39 21.84
CA PHE A 171 -20.38 26.43 22.39
C PHE A 171 -20.30 25.76 23.77
N THR A 172 -21.27 26.06 24.65
CA THR A 172 -21.26 25.47 26.00
C THR A 172 -21.59 23.99 26.03
N ASN A 173 -22.45 23.52 25.13
CA ASN A 173 -22.84 22.11 25.02
C ASN A 173 -21.70 21.27 24.42
N TRP A 174 -20.86 21.86 23.59
CA TRP A 174 -19.73 21.18 22.93
C TRP A 174 -18.40 21.41 23.64
N SER A 175 -18.34 21.07 24.93
CA SER A 175 -17.12 21.11 25.77
C SER A 175 -16.51 22.48 26.05
N SER A 176 -17.10 23.58 25.56
CA SER A 176 -16.61 24.95 25.82
C SER A 176 -15.16 25.17 25.38
N ARG A 177 -14.78 24.57 24.25
CA ARG A 177 -13.43 24.65 23.67
C ARG A 177 -13.53 24.99 22.18
N LEU A 178 -12.67 25.91 21.74
CA LEU A 178 -12.46 26.27 20.34
C LEU A 178 -11.08 25.78 19.90
N ILE A 179 -10.99 25.32 18.65
CA ILE A 179 -9.74 24.92 17.99
C ILE A 179 -9.56 25.66 16.66
N SER A 180 -8.33 25.67 16.12
CA SER A 180 -8.03 26.33 14.85
C SER A 180 -8.99 25.92 13.73
N GLY A 181 -9.51 26.92 13.02
CA GLY A 181 -10.51 26.77 11.97
C GLY A 181 -11.96 26.90 12.43
N ASP A 182 -12.27 26.70 13.71
CA ASP A 182 -13.65 26.83 14.21
C ASP A 182 -14.20 28.23 14.00
N VAL A 183 -15.51 28.34 13.79
CA VAL A 183 -16.24 29.59 13.64
C VAL A 183 -17.31 29.70 14.72
N LEU A 184 -17.16 30.67 15.61
CA LEU A 184 -18.14 30.98 16.65
C LEU A 184 -18.96 32.21 16.29
N HIS A 185 -20.27 32.01 16.07
CA HIS A 185 -21.24 33.09 15.89
C HIS A 185 -21.79 33.52 17.24
N LEU A 186 -21.29 34.62 17.78
CA LEU A 186 -21.75 35.14 19.07
C LEU A 186 -23.25 35.49 19.02
N HIS A 187 -23.74 36.04 17.91
CA HIS A 187 -25.11 36.53 17.80
C HIS A 187 -26.13 35.51 17.26
N GLY A 188 -25.76 34.25 17.12
CA GLY A 188 -26.68 33.29 16.52
C GLY A 188 -26.58 33.24 15.00
N THR A 189 -26.83 32.06 14.45
CA THR A 189 -27.17 31.88 13.03
C THR A 189 -28.59 31.33 12.91
N THR A 190 -29.08 31.26 11.68
CA THR A 190 -30.41 30.72 11.36
C THR A 190 -30.49 29.19 11.42
N GLU A 191 -29.35 28.50 11.49
CA GLU A 191 -29.25 27.05 11.70
C GLU A 191 -29.27 26.67 13.19
N GLY A 192 -28.94 27.61 14.07
CA GLY A 192 -29.03 27.42 15.52
C GLY A 192 -30.45 27.51 16.07
N GLU A 193 -30.61 27.18 17.35
CA GLU A 193 -31.86 27.37 18.07
C GLU A 193 -32.28 28.85 18.08
N GLY A 194 -33.42 29.18 17.45
CA GLY A 194 -33.87 30.55 17.25
C GLY A 194 -34.16 31.34 18.54
N HIS A 195 -34.24 30.67 19.69
CA HIS A 195 -34.28 31.33 20.99
C HIS A 195 -32.98 32.09 21.28
N TYR A 196 -31.82 31.59 20.86
CA TYR A 196 -30.50 32.18 21.14
C TYR A 196 -30.00 33.12 20.05
N PHE A 197 -30.83 33.45 19.06
CA PHE A 197 -30.51 34.46 18.06
C PHE A 197 -30.54 35.87 18.69
N VAL A 198 -29.53 36.69 18.41
CA VAL A 198 -29.32 38.00 19.04
C VAL A 198 -29.41 39.10 17.99
N ASN A 199 -30.60 39.71 17.87
CA ASN A 199 -30.80 40.86 16.99
C ASN A 199 -31.59 42.01 17.66
N SER A 200 -32.20 41.78 18.82
CA SER A 200 -33.01 42.78 19.53
C SER A 200 -32.34 43.28 20.82
N SER A 201 -32.81 44.39 21.39
CA SER A 201 -32.21 44.92 22.64
C SER A 201 -32.40 43.94 23.80
N LEU A 202 -33.53 43.22 23.80
CA LEU A 202 -33.83 42.18 24.78
C LEU A 202 -32.81 41.03 24.71
N ASP A 203 -32.45 40.61 23.49
CA ASP A 203 -31.51 39.50 23.30
C ASP A 203 -30.10 39.85 23.75
N TYR A 204 -29.62 41.05 23.41
CA TYR A 204 -28.31 41.55 23.89
C TYR A 204 -28.24 41.59 25.41
N SER A 205 -29.31 42.11 26.06
CA SER A 205 -29.40 42.14 27.52
C SER A 205 -29.38 40.73 28.11
N ARG A 206 -30.11 39.79 27.51
CA ARG A 206 -30.12 38.40 27.93
C ARG A 206 -28.73 37.78 27.81
N GLN A 207 -28.06 37.92 26.67
CA GLN A 207 -26.79 37.24 26.42
C GLN A 207 -25.64 37.80 27.28
N TYR A 208 -25.47 39.12 27.30
CA TYR A 208 -24.26 39.74 27.85
C TYR A 208 -24.44 40.35 29.25
N LEU A 209 -25.62 40.90 29.57
CA LEU A 209 -25.81 41.68 30.81
C LEU A 209 -26.33 40.83 31.99
N LYS A 210 -27.13 39.80 31.74
CA LYS A 210 -27.79 39.00 32.79
C LYS A 210 -26.90 37.92 33.43
N GLU A 211 -25.56 38.05 33.34
CA GLU A 211 -24.58 37.05 33.81
C GLU A 211 -24.96 35.60 33.44
N THR A 212 -25.10 35.33 32.14
CA THR A 212 -25.41 33.98 31.68
C THR A 212 -24.23 33.04 31.93
N GLN A 213 -24.54 31.79 32.28
CA GLN A 213 -23.53 30.73 32.37
C GLN A 213 -22.75 30.59 31.06
N GLU A 214 -23.40 30.87 29.92
CA GLU A 214 -22.83 30.75 28.58
C GLU A 214 -21.72 31.76 28.32
N PHE A 215 -21.97 33.05 28.56
CA PHE A 215 -20.95 34.08 28.38
C PHE A 215 -19.79 33.93 29.37
N GLN A 216 -20.06 33.47 30.60
CA GLN A 216 -19.01 33.18 31.59
C GLN A 216 -18.08 32.04 31.17
N LYS A 217 -18.60 31.00 30.50
CA LYS A 217 -17.76 29.93 29.95
C LYS A 217 -16.85 30.45 28.83
N LEU A 218 -17.35 31.35 27.96
CA LEU A 218 -16.51 31.97 26.94
C LEU A 218 -15.39 32.81 27.58
N ARG A 219 -15.72 33.61 28.60
CA ARG A 219 -14.72 34.36 29.38
C ARG A 219 -13.66 33.44 29.98
N THR A 220 -14.08 32.34 30.60
CA THR A 220 -13.17 31.33 31.17
C THR A 220 -12.23 30.75 30.10
N TRP A 221 -12.74 30.49 28.90
CA TRP A 221 -11.92 30.01 27.78
C TRP A 221 -10.85 31.02 27.38
N PHE A 222 -11.21 32.31 27.26
CA PHE A 222 -10.24 33.38 26.98
C PHE A 222 -9.17 33.49 28.07
N GLU A 223 -9.56 33.40 29.34
CA GLU A 223 -8.64 33.44 30.49
C GLU A 223 -7.66 32.26 30.49
N MET A 224 -8.12 31.05 30.14
CA MET A 224 -7.27 29.86 30.10
C MET A 224 -6.38 29.80 28.85
N LYS A 225 -6.93 30.13 27.68
CA LYS A 225 -6.22 30.00 26.39
C LYS A 225 -5.28 31.16 26.10
N GLN A 226 -5.55 32.34 26.67
CA GLN A 226 -4.76 33.57 26.44
C GLN A 226 -4.50 33.83 24.94
N PRO A 227 -5.55 33.94 24.11
CA PRO A 227 -5.36 34.12 22.67
C PRO A 227 -4.82 35.51 22.32
N ILE A 228 -4.19 35.61 21.16
CA ILE A 228 -3.94 36.89 20.49
C ILE A 228 -5.11 37.17 19.57
N VAL A 229 -5.80 38.30 19.76
CA VAL A 229 -7.01 38.65 18.98
C VAL A 229 -6.69 39.70 17.93
N LEU A 230 -7.08 39.45 16.68
CA LEU A 230 -7.05 40.39 15.56
C LEU A 230 -8.47 40.79 15.16
N PHE A 231 -8.84 42.05 15.34
CA PHE A 231 -10.15 42.61 14.95
C PHE A 231 -10.12 43.19 13.53
N LEU A 232 -11.05 42.74 12.69
CA LEU A 232 -11.17 43.15 11.28
C LEU A 232 -12.62 43.45 10.91
N GLY A 233 -12.85 44.58 10.23
CA GLY A 233 -14.20 45.01 9.84
C GLY A 233 -15.13 45.28 11.03
N SER A 234 -14.58 45.50 12.22
CA SER A 234 -15.32 45.84 13.44
C SER A 234 -15.12 47.31 13.78
N SER A 235 -16.19 47.98 14.25
CA SER A 235 -16.12 49.36 14.75
C SER A 235 -15.51 49.46 16.16
N MET A 236 -15.22 48.32 16.82
CA MET A 236 -14.74 48.24 18.21
C MET A 236 -15.71 48.84 19.24
N GLU A 237 -16.98 49.01 18.89
CA GLU A 237 -18.00 49.62 19.76
C GLU A 237 -18.70 48.61 20.70
N GLU A 238 -18.46 47.32 20.53
CA GLU A 238 -19.08 46.26 21.35
C GLU A 238 -18.24 46.00 22.62
N GLU A 239 -18.44 46.83 23.64
CA GLU A 239 -17.72 46.78 24.93
C GLU A 239 -17.78 45.39 25.60
N GLU A 240 -18.89 44.68 25.44
CA GLU A 240 -19.06 43.35 26.01
C GLU A 240 -18.06 42.35 25.43
N ILE A 241 -17.79 42.41 24.12
CA ILE A 241 -16.81 41.55 23.44
C ILE A 241 -15.40 41.94 23.84
N LEU A 242 -15.11 43.25 23.90
CA LEU A 242 -13.79 43.74 24.33
C LEU A 242 -13.48 43.38 25.78
N SER A 243 -14.51 43.14 26.61
CA SER A 243 -14.35 42.67 28.00
C SER A 243 -13.84 41.23 28.13
N LEU A 244 -13.84 40.45 27.04
CA LEU A 244 -13.31 39.08 27.02
C LEU A 244 -11.79 39.03 26.98
N LEU A 245 -11.15 40.12 26.54
CA LEU A 245 -9.70 40.17 26.29
C LEU A 245 -8.91 40.06 27.62
N PRO A 246 -8.06 39.04 27.78
CA PRO A 246 -7.29 38.89 29.01
C PRO A 246 -6.29 40.03 29.24
N ALA A 247 -6.04 40.36 30.51
CA ALA A 247 -5.13 41.45 30.87
C ALA A 247 -3.68 41.26 30.39
N THR A 248 -3.27 40.01 30.15
CA THR A 248 -1.94 39.59 29.67
C THR A 248 -1.85 39.42 28.15
N SER A 249 -2.97 39.53 27.42
CA SER A 249 -3.02 39.35 25.97
C SER A 249 -2.56 40.59 25.22
N LYS A 250 -2.00 40.37 24.03
CA LYS A 250 -1.61 41.43 23.10
C LYS A 250 -2.51 41.35 21.88
N ASN A 251 -3.36 42.36 21.69
CA ASN A 251 -4.41 42.33 20.68
C ASN A 251 -4.19 43.42 19.64
N PHE A 252 -4.80 43.24 18.48
CA PHE A 252 -4.63 44.09 17.32
C PHE A 252 -5.97 44.38 16.65
N ALA A 253 -6.14 45.57 16.08
CA ALA A 253 -7.31 45.91 15.27
C ALA A 253 -6.87 46.66 14.01
N MET A 254 -7.36 46.29 12.83
CA MET A 254 -7.13 47.09 11.62
C MET A 254 -8.34 47.98 11.33
N MET A 255 -8.13 49.30 11.34
CA MET A 255 -9.21 50.30 11.24
C MET A 255 -8.96 51.30 10.11
N LYS A 256 -10.06 51.77 9.50
CA LYS A 256 -10.04 52.81 8.47
C LYS A 256 -9.94 54.18 9.13
N THR A 257 -9.16 55.08 8.57
CA THR A 257 -9.11 56.48 9.01
C THR A 257 -10.30 57.27 8.48
N GLU A 258 -10.84 58.19 9.29
CA GLU A 258 -11.82 59.14 8.80
C GLU A 258 -11.13 60.42 8.32
N ARG A 259 -11.58 60.98 7.18
CA ARG A 259 -10.92 62.12 6.52
C ARG A 259 -10.79 63.38 7.38
N ASN A 260 -11.58 63.49 8.45
CA ASN A 260 -11.62 64.63 9.35
C ASN A 260 -10.83 64.42 10.64
N GLU A 261 -10.21 63.24 10.84
CA GLU A 261 -9.45 62.91 12.05
C GLU A 261 -8.00 63.36 11.96
N SER A 262 -7.52 64.07 12.99
CA SER A 262 -6.10 64.46 13.07
C SER A 262 -5.23 63.29 13.54
N PRO A 263 -3.92 63.27 13.19
CA PRO A 263 -2.98 62.29 13.73
C PRO A 263 -2.97 62.23 15.27
N GLU A 264 -3.12 63.37 15.95
CA GLU A 264 -3.17 63.44 17.41
C GLU A 264 -4.42 62.77 17.97
N PHE A 265 -5.58 62.95 17.32
CA PHE A 265 -6.82 62.26 17.71
C PHE A 265 -6.68 60.76 17.53
N ARG A 266 -6.12 60.30 16.40
CA ARG A 266 -5.86 58.87 16.17
C ARG A 266 -4.89 58.29 17.20
N ASN A 267 -3.86 59.03 17.59
CA ASN A 267 -2.96 58.59 18.66
C ASN A 267 -3.68 58.50 20.02
N LEU A 268 -4.56 59.46 20.35
CA LEU A 268 -5.40 59.39 21.56
C LEU A 268 -6.34 58.18 21.51
N TYR A 269 -6.95 57.92 20.36
CA TYR A 269 -7.81 56.76 20.13
C TYR A 269 -7.04 55.45 20.34
N ASN A 270 -5.86 55.31 19.71
CA ASN A 270 -4.95 54.18 19.90
C ASN A 270 -4.58 53.98 21.37
N GLN A 271 -4.16 55.04 22.07
CA GLN A 271 -3.82 54.97 23.50
C GLN A 271 -5.00 54.54 24.36
N THR A 272 -6.23 54.94 24.01
CA THR A 272 -7.44 54.56 24.74
C THR A 272 -7.65 53.05 24.70
N TYR A 273 -7.63 52.44 23.52
CA TYR A 273 -7.80 50.98 23.38
C TYR A 273 -6.58 50.19 23.84
N GLN A 274 -5.38 50.73 23.69
CA GLN A 274 -4.16 50.10 24.23
C GLN A 274 -4.18 50.04 25.76
N ASN A 275 -4.68 51.09 26.43
CA ASN A 275 -4.76 51.13 27.89
C ASN A 275 -5.95 50.33 28.43
N ASN A 276 -7.13 50.45 27.80
CA ASN A 276 -8.36 49.87 28.32
C ASN A 276 -8.55 48.41 27.91
N ASN A 277 -8.10 48.03 26.72
CA ASN A 277 -8.40 46.73 26.10
C ASN A 277 -7.14 45.98 25.63
N ARG A 278 -5.94 46.56 25.83
CA ARG A 278 -4.66 46.00 25.36
C ARG A 278 -4.63 45.76 23.84
N THR A 279 -5.32 46.62 23.10
CA THR A 279 -5.44 46.52 21.65
C THR A 279 -4.67 47.63 20.97
N THR A 280 -3.71 47.26 20.12
CA THR A 280 -3.00 48.19 19.24
C THR A 280 -3.76 48.34 17.92
N ILE A 281 -4.06 49.58 17.54
CA ILE A 281 -4.81 49.87 16.31
C ILE A 281 -3.84 50.17 15.16
N PHE A 282 -4.02 49.42 14.07
CA PHE A 282 -3.33 49.54 12.79
C PHE A 282 -4.23 50.24 11.79
N TRP A 283 -3.93 51.50 11.50
CA TRP A 283 -4.66 52.27 10.51
C TRP A 283 -4.22 51.84 9.10
N TYR A 284 -5.16 51.32 8.29
CA TYR A 284 -4.80 50.73 6.98
C TYR A 284 -4.96 51.70 5.79
N GLY A 285 -5.76 52.75 5.93
CA GLY A 285 -6.01 53.71 4.85
C GLY A 285 -7.30 54.49 5.06
N ASP A 286 -7.58 55.39 4.11
CA ASP A 286 -8.77 56.26 4.12
C ASP A 286 -9.96 55.65 3.37
N ASP A 287 -9.77 54.51 2.69
CA ASP A 287 -10.78 53.84 1.87
C ASP A 287 -10.94 52.36 2.28
N TYR A 288 -12.16 51.83 2.20
CA TYR A 288 -12.42 50.41 2.48
C TYR A 288 -11.69 49.48 1.49
N ASP A 289 -11.41 49.95 0.27
CA ASP A 289 -10.65 49.21 -0.75
C ASP A 289 -9.16 49.02 -0.41
N ASP A 290 -8.66 49.69 0.64
CA ASP A 290 -7.28 49.53 1.11
C ASP A 290 -7.11 48.33 2.07
N LEU A 291 -8.18 47.93 2.77
CA LEU A 291 -8.12 46.83 3.74
C LEU A 291 -7.64 45.51 3.13
N PRO A 292 -8.15 45.06 1.96
CA PRO A 292 -7.67 43.82 1.34
C PRO A 292 -6.16 43.80 1.08
N LYS A 293 -5.60 44.92 0.61
CA LYS A 293 -4.16 45.03 0.27
C LYS A 293 -3.29 44.94 1.51
N GLU A 294 -3.72 45.60 2.59
CA GLU A 294 -2.97 45.60 3.86
C GLU A 294 -3.09 44.24 4.58
N VAL A 295 -4.24 43.58 4.50
CA VAL A 295 -4.39 42.20 5.01
C VAL A 295 -3.52 41.22 4.22
N GLU A 296 -3.52 41.29 2.89
CA GLU A 296 -2.64 40.47 2.03
C GLU A 296 -1.16 40.65 2.40
N LYS A 297 -0.73 41.90 2.58
CA LYS A 297 0.64 42.25 3.00
C LYS A 297 0.99 41.69 4.38
N MET A 298 0.06 41.77 5.34
CA MET A 298 0.23 41.23 6.69
C MET A 298 0.33 39.70 6.65
N VAL A 299 -0.64 39.02 6.03
CA VAL A 299 -0.68 37.56 5.91
C VAL A 299 0.56 37.04 5.21
N SER A 300 0.97 37.65 4.09
CA SER A 300 2.17 37.26 3.35
C SER A 300 3.44 37.38 4.19
N SER A 301 3.55 38.42 5.02
CA SER A 301 4.68 38.61 5.92
C SER A 301 4.70 37.58 7.05
N VAL A 302 3.53 37.24 7.60
CA VAL A 302 3.37 36.16 8.60
C VAL A 302 3.74 34.81 8.01
N GLN A 303 3.24 34.46 6.82
CA GLN A 303 3.55 33.19 6.15
C GLN A 303 5.04 33.05 5.83
N ARG A 304 5.70 34.14 5.39
CA ARG A 304 7.14 34.16 5.17
C ARG A 304 7.93 33.88 6.46
N LYS A 305 7.50 34.47 7.58
CA LYS A 305 8.12 34.25 8.89
C LYS A 305 7.89 32.83 9.42
N LEU A 306 6.77 32.21 9.05
CA LEU A 306 6.44 30.82 9.36
C LEU A 306 7.11 29.80 8.41
N GLU A 307 7.86 30.27 7.40
CA GLU A 307 8.47 29.43 6.38
C GLU A 307 7.47 28.49 5.70
N VAL A 308 6.26 28.99 5.42
CA VAL A 308 5.20 28.23 4.78
C VAL A 308 5.69 27.70 3.43
N ALA A 309 5.51 26.40 3.21
CA ALA A 309 5.96 25.74 2.01
C ALA A 309 5.22 26.24 0.76
N LYS A 310 5.92 26.22 -0.38
CA LYS A 310 5.34 26.67 -1.65
C LYS A 310 4.10 25.87 -2.07
N SER A 311 4.02 24.59 -1.70
CA SER A 311 2.82 23.76 -1.93
C SER A 311 1.58 24.25 -1.17
N SER A 312 1.75 24.77 0.06
CA SER A 312 0.62 25.35 0.81
C SER A 312 0.17 26.69 0.22
N GLU A 313 1.09 27.50 -0.30
CA GLU A 313 0.71 28.73 -1.03
C GLU A 313 -0.06 28.39 -2.31
N ASP A 314 0.46 27.45 -3.10
CA ASP A 314 -0.15 26.99 -4.34
C ASP A 314 -1.54 26.36 -4.08
N TRP A 315 -1.72 25.67 -2.95
CA TRP A 315 -3.01 25.16 -2.49
C TRP A 315 -4.04 26.26 -2.27
N ALA A 316 -3.66 27.36 -1.61
CA ALA A 316 -4.57 28.49 -1.42
C ALA A 316 -5.00 29.12 -2.76
N ILE A 317 -4.08 29.19 -3.73
CA ILE A 317 -4.38 29.69 -5.08
C ILE A 317 -5.34 28.74 -5.82
N LEU A 318 -5.12 27.42 -5.72
CA LEU A 318 -6.00 26.42 -6.32
C LEU A 318 -7.39 26.34 -5.64
N HIS A 319 -7.57 26.88 -4.44
CA HIS A 319 -8.88 26.93 -3.78
C HIS A 319 -9.56 28.30 -3.86
N SER A 320 -8.99 29.23 -4.64
CA SER A 320 -9.60 30.53 -4.92
C SER A 320 -10.37 30.52 -6.25
N ILE A 321 -11.63 30.95 -6.19
CA ILE A 321 -12.50 31.05 -7.37
C ILE A 321 -12.02 32.19 -8.29
N SER A 322 -11.55 33.30 -7.73
CA SER A 322 -11.10 34.48 -8.47
C SER A 322 -9.76 34.30 -9.21
N THR A 323 -8.97 33.27 -8.86
CA THR A 323 -7.69 33.01 -9.53
C THR A 323 -7.85 32.83 -11.04
N ASP A 324 -7.01 33.51 -11.82
CA ASP A 324 -6.99 33.43 -13.28
C ASP A 324 -6.79 31.99 -13.79
N LYS A 325 -7.44 31.63 -14.90
CA LYS A 325 -7.45 30.26 -15.42
C LYS A 325 -6.09 29.78 -15.89
N GLU A 326 -5.26 30.66 -16.46
CA GLU A 326 -3.91 30.29 -16.94
C GLU A 326 -2.97 30.06 -15.76
N ILE A 327 -3.03 30.93 -14.75
CA ILE A 327 -2.27 30.77 -13.50
C ILE A 327 -2.68 29.47 -12.81
N TYR A 328 -3.98 29.24 -12.70
CA TYR A 328 -4.53 28.03 -12.10
C TYR A 328 -4.05 26.76 -12.82
N GLN A 329 -4.17 26.72 -14.15
CA GLN A 329 -3.72 25.59 -14.95
C GLN A 329 -2.24 25.33 -14.76
N LYS A 330 -1.39 26.36 -14.81
CA LYS A 330 0.05 26.25 -14.63
C LYS A 330 0.42 25.68 -13.26
N ILE A 331 -0.26 26.10 -12.21
CA ILE A 331 -0.03 25.58 -10.85
C ILE A 331 -0.53 24.14 -10.74
N LEU A 332 -1.71 23.82 -11.28
CA LEU A 332 -2.21 22.44 -11.23
C LEU A 332 -1.30 21.47 -12.01
N GLU A 333 -0.80 21.89 -13.18
CA GLU A 333 0.15 21.12 -13.99
C GLU A 333 1.50 20.93 -13.31
N LYS A 334 1.96 21.88 -12.48
CA LYS A 334 3.18 21.73 -11.67
C LYS A 334 3.13 20.49 -10.76
N TYR A 335 1.93 20.09 -10.31
CA TYR A 335 1.70 18.94 -9.44
C TYR A 335 1.24 17.69 -10.21
N SER A 336 1.42 17.63 -11.54
CA SER A 336 0.92 16.51 -12.36
C SER A 336 1.47 15.14 -11.98
N GLU A 337 2.66 15.09 -11.39
CA GLU A 337 3.31 13.85 -10.93
C GLU A 337 2.96 13.50 -9.47
N ASP A 338 2.23 14.37 -8.77
CA ASP A 338 1.84 14.18 -7.37
C ASP A 338 0.37 13.76 -7.29
N GLU A 339 0.11 12.48 -7.53
CA GLU A 339 -1.25 11.92 -7.54
C GLU A 339 -2.00 12.18 -6.22
N HIS A 340 -1.30 12.26 -5.10
CA HIS A 340 -1.91 12.51 -3.78
C HIS A 340 -2.37 13.95 -3.67
N TYR A 341 -1.49 14.89 -4.03
CA TYR A 341 -1.84 16.31 -4.05
C TYR A 341 -3.02 16.56 -5.00
N LEU A 342 -2.98 16.01 -6.21
CA LEU A 342 -4.11 16.09 -7.14
C LEU A 342 -5.38 15.44 -6.59
N SER A 343 -5.25 14.27 -5.95
CA SER A 343 -6.39 13.59 -5.34
C SER A 343 -7.09 14.49 -4.33
N ASP A 344 -6.33 15.18 -3.49
CA ASP A 344 -6.87 16.09 -2.48
C ASP A 344 -7.49 17.36 -3.09
N ILE A 345 -6.91 17.92 -4.15
CA ILE A 345 -7.55 19.02 -4.92
C ILE A 345 -8.94 18.61 -5.42
N PHE A 346 -9.09 17.36 -5.88
CA PHE A 346 -10.37 16.90 -6.42
C PHE A 346 -11.43 16.58 -5.34
N LYS A 347 -11.10 16.64 -4.05
CA LYS A 347 -12.04 16.37 -2.94
C LYS A 347 -12.84 17.59 -2.49
N THR A 348 -12.63 18.78 -3.08
CA THR A 348 -13.36 19.98 -2.67
C THR A 348 -14.89 19.79 -2.76
N ASP A 349 -15.62 20.31 -1.78
CA ASP A 349 -17.10 20.24 -1.73
C ASP A 349 -17.78 21.48 -2.36
N ASP A 350 -17.02 22.50 -2.74
CA ASP A 350 -17.55 23.71 -3.39
C ASP A 350 -17.87 23.45 -4.86
N ILE A 351 -19.16 23.53 -5.22
CA ILE A 351 -19.67 23.18 -6.56
C ILE A 351 -19.08 24.09 -7.66
N ASP A 352 -18.87 25.37 -7.38
CA ASP A 352 -18.33 26.32 -8.36
C ASP A 352 -16.84 26.06 -8.59
N LEU A 353 -16.11 25.71 -7.53
CA LEU A 353 -14.72 25.29 -7.63
C LEU A 353 -14.58 23.94 -8.35
N GLN A 354 -15.43 22.95 -8.07
CA GLN A 354 -15.46 21.68 -8.80
C GLN A 354 -15.61 21.89 -10.30
N LYS A 355 -16.56 22.74 -10.73
CA LYS A 355 -16.76 23.08 -12.15
C LYS A 355 -15.52 23.73 -12.76
N LYS A 356 -14.87 24.64 -12.03
CA LYS A 356 -13.62 25.29 -12.47
C LYS A 356 -12.48 24.28 -12.63
N ILE A 357 -12.26 23.43 -11.62
CA ILE A 357 -11.25 22.38 -11.63
C ILE A 357 -11.48 21.44 -12.81
N LEU A 358 -12.69 20.89 -12.94
CA LEU A 358 -13.03 19.93 -13.99
C LEU A 358 -12.79 20.53 -15.38
N LYS A 359 -13.20 21.79 -15.59
CA LYS A 359 -13.01 22.50 -16.86
C LYS A 359 -11.53 22.72 -17.20
N ILE A 360 -10.69 23.04 -16.22
CA ILE A 360 -9.26 23.26 -16.43
C ILE A 360 -8.54 21.93 -16.64
N THR A 361 -8.82 20.92 -15.80
CA THR A 361 -8.23 19.58 -15.88
C THR A 361 -8.50 18.93 -17.24
N LEU A 362 -9.75 18.96 -17.73
CA LEU A 362 -10.10 18.37 -19.03
C LEU A 362 -9.49 19.11 -20.22
N ARG A 363 -9.01 20.35 -20.06
CA ARG A 363 -8.30 21.10 -21.12
C ARG A 363 -6.79 20.87 -21.13
N SER A 364 -6.23 20.34 -20.06
CA SER A 364 -4.79 20.14 -19.93
C SER A 364 -4.35 18.76 -20.43
N GLN A 365 -3.60 18.74 -21.54
CA GLN A 365 -3.02 17.50 -22.07
C GLN A 365 -1.98 16.86 -21.15
N ILE A 366 -1.40 17.62 -20.22
CA ILE A 366 -0.47 17.11 -19.20
C ILE A 366 -1.26 16.33 -18.15
N LEU A 367 -2.32 16.93 -17.60
CA LEU A 367 -3.14 16.31 -16.56
C LEU A 367 -3.92 15.09 -17.07
N LEU A 368 -4.45 15.13 -18.30
CA LEU A 368 -5.16 14.00 -18.90
C LEU A 368 -4.33 12.71 -18.99
N LYS A 369 -2.99 12.80 -18.92
CA LYS A 369 -2.10 11.62 -18.87
C LYS A 369 -1.96 11.01 -17.48
N LYS A 370 -2.40 11.71 -16.43
CA LYS A 370 -2.10 11.41 -15.02
C LYS A 370 -3.36 11.17 -14.17
N ILE A 371 -4.49 11.76 -14.54
CA ILE A 371 -5.72 11.69 -13.74
C ILE A 371 -6.46 10.34 -13.79
N SER A 372 -6.13 9.45 -14.72
CA SER A 372 -6.92 8.24 -14.98
C SER A 372 -6.99 7.27 -13.78
N ASN A 373 -5.99 7.29 -12.90
CA ASN A 373 -5.94 6.45 -11.70
C ASN A 373 -6.43 7.15 -10.43
N ILE A 374 -6.86 8.42 -10.52
CA ILE A 374 -7.23 9.23 -9.35
C ILE A 374 -8.74 9.08 -9.09
N SER A 375 -9.12 8.34 -8.05
CA SER A 375 -10.54 8.10 -7.70
C SER A 375 -11.32 9.39 -7.44
N SER A 376 -10.75 10.35 -6.72
CA SER A 376 -11.45 11.63 -6.43
C SER A 376 -11.73 12.46 -7.69
N PHE A 377 -10.94 12.32 -8.76
CA PHE A 377 -11.28 12.92 -10.05
C PHE A 377 -12.56 12.30 -10.62
N TRP A 378 -12.67 10.97 -10.62
CA TRP A 378 -13.86 10.26 -11.10
C TRP A 378 -15.08 10.54 -10.22
N ASN A 379 -14.91 10.67 -8.91
CA ASN A 379 -15.99 11.12 -8.02
C ASN A 379 -16.50 12.51 -8.40
N MET A 380 -15.59 13.45 -8.69
CA MET A 380 -15.95 14.80 -9.14
C MET A 380 -16.69 14.77 -10.49
N VAL A 381 -16.25 13.93 -11.44
CA VAL A 381 -16.93 13.72 -12.73
C VAL A 381 -18.34 13.16 -12.51
N SER A 382 -18.49 12.09 -11.71
CA SER A 382 -19.78 11.45 -11.41
C SER A 382 -20.78 12.45 -10.81
N LYS A 383 -20.35 13.24 -9.81
CA LYS A 383 -21.17 14.28 -9.18
C LYS A 383 -21.59 15.40 -10.13
N ASN A 384 -20.73 15.75 -11.09
CA ASN A 384 -20.95 16.86 -12.01
C ASN A 384 -21.43 16.43 -13.39
N PHE A 385 -21.71 15.14 -13.63
CA PHE A 385 -21.96 14.59 -14.96
C PHE A 385 -23.03 15.34 -15.75
N LYS A 386 -24.13 15.74 -15.08
CA LYS A 386 -25.22 16.54 -15.70
C LYS A 386 -24.80 17.93 -16.18
N ASN A 387 -23.70 18.46 -15.66
CA ASN A 387 -23.16 19.79 -15.98
C ASN A 387 -21.99 19.72 -16.98
N ILE A 388 -21.62 18.53 -17.45
CA ILE A 388 -20.53 18.32 -18.41
C ILE A 388 -21.00 18.72 -19.80
N ASP A 389 -20.25 19.59 -20.48
CA ASP A 389 -20.56 19.98 -21.85
C ASP A 389 -20.14 18.91 -22.88
N THR A 390 -20.62 19.03 -24.12
CA THR A 390 -20.36 18.02 -25.17
C THR A 390 -18.88 17.84 -25.48
N GLU A 391 -18.07 18.89 -25.39
CA GLU A 391 -16.62 18.81 -25.64
C GLU A 391 -15.91 18.09 -24.49
N GLN A 392 -16.28 18.41 -23.25
CA GLN A 392 -15.79 17.70 -22.06
C GLN A 392 -16.19 16.22 -22.06
N LEU A 393 -17.41 15.90 -22.49
CA LEU A 393 -17.90 14.52 -22.59
C LEU A 393 -17.08 13.70 -23.59
N LYS A 394 -16.76 14.26 -24.76
CA LYS A 394 -15.86 13.62 -25.74
C LYS A 394 -14.50 13.29 -25.13
N ILE A 395 -13.93 14.21 -24.35
CA ILE A 395 -12.64 13.97 -23.68
C ILE A 395 -12.74 12.82 -22.68
N ILE A 396 -13.83 12.72 -21.92
CA ILE A 396 -14.06 11.60 -21.00
C ILE A 396 -14.16 10.28 -21.76
N VAL A 397 -14.93 10.24 -22.85
CA VAL A 397 -15.02 9.07 -23.73
C VAL A 397 -13.64 8.67 -24.27
N GLU A 398 -12.84 9.63 -24.72
CA GLU A 398 -11.46 9.40 -25.18
C GLU A 398 -10.53 8.85 -24.08
N ILE A 399 -10.72 9.25 -22.82
CA ILE A 399 -9.98 8.67 -21.69
C ILE A 399 -10.33 7.19 -21.54
N PHE A 400 -11.63 6.84 -21.59
CA PHE A 400 -12.09 5.46 -21.47
C PHE A 400 -11.61 4.57 -22.63
N LYS A 401 -11.44 5.12 -23.83
CA LYS A 401 -10.97 4.36 -25.00
C LYS A 401 -9.46 4.14 -25.05
N ASN A 402 -8.67 5.05 -24.47
CA ASN A 402 -7.22 5.10 -24.76
C ASN A 402 -6.31 5.05 -23.53
N LYS A 403 -6.83 5.17 -22.30
CA LYS A 403 -6.00 5.23 -21.08
C LYS A 403 -6.11 3.97 -20.25
N LYS A 404 -5.03 3.59 -19.59
CA LYS A 404 -5.09 2.54 -18.55
C LYS A 404 -5.90 3.09 -17.37
N LEU A 405 -6.98 2.39 -17.04
CA LEU A 405 -7.92 2.75 -15.99
C LEU A 405 -7.80 1.81 -14.80
N ASN A 406 -7.97 2.35 -13.59
CA ASN A 406 -8.09 1.56 -12.38
C ASN A 406 -9.53 1.03 -12.23
N ILE A 407 -9.77 -0.18 -12.76
CA ILE A 407 -11.09 -0.86 -12.74
C ILE A 407 -11.62 -1.16 -11.33
N TYR A 408 -10.78 -1.09 -10.30
CA TYR A 408 -11.20 -1.26 -8.90
C TYR A 408 -11.80 0.01 -8.28
N CYS A 409 -11.78 1.13 -9.02
CA CYS A 409 -12.38 2.38 -8.59
C CYS A 409 -13.90 2.36 -8.80
N GLN A 410 -14.68 2.39 -7.70
CA GLN A 410 -16.14 2.43 -7.78
C GLN A 410 -16.67 3.71 -8.44
N ASP A 411 -16.05 4.87 -8.17
CA ASP A 411 -16.45 6.14 -8.80
C ASP A 411 -16.28 6.10 -10.33
N LEU A 412 -15.26 5.38 -10.83
CA LEU A 412 -15.06 5.19 -12.26
C LEU A 412 -16.20 4.34 -12.86
N PHE A 413 -16.65 3.32 -12.14
CA PHE A 413 -17.79 2.49 -12.54
C PHE A 413 -19.09 3.32 -12.60
N GLU A 414 -19.33 4.21 -11.63
CA GLU A 414 -20.49 5.10 -11.68
C GLU A 414 -20.48 6.00 -12.93
N VAL A 415 -19.32 6.56 -13.28
CA VAL A 415 -19.18 7.34 -14.52
C VAL A 415 -19.44 6.46 -15.73
N TYR A 416 -18.93 5.23 -15.76
CA TYR A 416 -19.21 4.28 -16.84
C TYR A 416 -20.72 4.00 -16.99
N GLU A 417 -21.45 3.76 -15.89
CA GLU A 417 -22.91 3.60 -15.93
C GLU A 417 -23.62 4.85 -16.46
N GLN A 418 -23.15 6.04 -16.08
CA GLN A 418 -23.68 7.29 -16.61
C GLN A 418 -23.41 7.45 -18.11
N LEU A 419 -22.26 6.98 -18.61
CA LEU A 419 -21.96 6.96 -20.06
C LEU A 419 -22.90 5.99 -20.80
N LEU A 420 -23.14 4.79 -20.26
CA LEU A 420 -24.06 3.81 -20.87
C LEU A 420 -25.49 4.33 -21.01
N ASN A 421 -25.94 5.15 -20.06
CA ASN A 421 -27.30 5.73 -20.04
C ASN A 421 -27.40 7.10 -20.75
N SER A 422 -26.34 7.57 -21.41
CA SER A 422 -26.30 8.90 -22.02
C SER A 422 -26.73 8.88 -23.48
N ASP A 423 -27.78 9.64 -23.82
CA ASP A 423 -28.23 9.83 -25.21
C ASP A 423 -27.20 10.56 -26.09
N ASN A 424 -26.16 11.16 -25.49
CA ASN A 424 -25.14 11.93 -26.19
C ASN A 424 -23.92 11.09 -26.65
N ILE A 425 -23.96 9.77 -26.44
CA ILE A 425 -22.85 8.85 -26.77
C ILE A 425 -23.36 7.80 -27.74
N SER A 426 -22.58 7.55 -28.80
CA SER A 426 -22.96 6.53 -29.79
C SER A 426 -22.72 5.12 -29.26
N ASN A 427 -23.50 4.14 -29.74
CA ASN A 427 -23.25 2.73 -29.44
C ASN A 427 -21.86 2.26 -29.90
N GLU A 428 -21.32 2.86 -30.97
CA GLU A 428 -19.96 2.59 -31.44
C GLU A 428 -18.93 3.03 -30.40
N ASP A 429 -19.08 4.23 -29.82
CA ASP A 429 -18.21 4.70 -28.75
C ASP A 429 -18.26 3.80 -27.51
N ILE A 430 -19.46 3.37 -27.11
CA ILE A 430 -19.64 2.44 -25.98
C ILE A 430 -18.94 1.11 -26.24
N ASN A 431 -19.07 0.55 -27.44
CA ASN A 431 -18.42 -0.72 -27.78
C ASN A 431 -16.89 -0.60 -27.79
N GLU A 432 -16.33 0.53 -28.24
CA GLU A 432 -14.88 0.79 -28.15
C GLU A 432 -14.41 0.92 -26.70
N ILE A 433 -15.20 1.58 -25.82
CA ILE A 433 -14.91 1.60 -24.38
C ILE A 433 -14.90 0.18 -23.82
N ARG A 434 -15.87 -0.66 -24.20
CA ARG A 434 -15.96 -2.05 -23.73
C ARG A 434 -14.75 -2.87 -24.16
N LYS A 435 -14.34 -2.77 -25.42
CA LYS A 435 -13.13 -3.44 -25.94
C LYS A 435 -11.86 -3.03 -25.17
N HIS A 436 -11.71 -1.75 -24.87
CA HIS A 436 -10.54 -1.27 -24.13
C HIS A 436 -10.53 -1.78 -22.68
N LEU A 437 -11.66 -1.73 -21.98
CA LEU A 437 -11.78 -2.25 -20.61
C LEU A 437 -11.56 -3.78 -20.55
N ALA A 438 -12.07 -4.50 -21.56
CA ALA A 438 -11.98 -5.96 -21.70
C ALA A 438 -10.55 -6.53 -21.69
N GLN A 439 -9.53 -5.70 -21.99
CA GLN A 439 -8.12 -6.10 -21.93
C GLN A 439 -7.65 -6.44 -20.49
N ASN A 440 -8.35 -5.97 -19.46
CA ASN A 440 -7.95 -6.19 -18.08
C ASN A 440 -8.43 -7.55 -17.55
N GLN A 441 -7.50 -8.48 -17.33
CA GLN A 441 -7.80 -9.84 -16.85
C GLN A 441 -8.60 -9.87 -15.55
N SER A 442 -8.39 -8.90 -14.64
CA SER A 442 -9.07 -8.88 -13.33
C SER A 442 -10.46 -8.25 -13.35
N LEU A 443 -10.96 -7.85 -14.53
CA LEU A 443 -12.24 -7.15 -14.66
C LEU A 443 -13.44 -7.93 -14.13
N VAL A 444 -13.39 -9.28 -14.22
CA VAL A 444 -14.39 -10.18 -13.63
C VAL A 444 -14.57 -10.05 -12.11
N ASN A 445 -13.59 -9.48 -11.41
CA ASN A 445 -13.64 -9.28 -9.96
C ASN A 445 -14.17 -7.90 -9.54
N THR A 446 -14.74 -7.13 -10.48
CA THR A 446 -15.16 -5.75 -10.26
C THR A 446 -16.63 -5.55 -10.64
N SER A 447 -17.21 -4.41 -10.25
CA SER A 447 -18.59 -4.02 -10.58
C SER A 447 -18.85 -3.98 -12.10
N PHE A 448 -17.81 -3.77 -12.92
CA PHE A 448 -17.89 -3.82 -14.39
C PHE A 448 -18.38 -5.16 -14.93
N SER A 449 -18.24 -6.25 -14.17
CA SER A 449 -18.78 -7.58 -14.52
C SER A 449 -20.30 -7.64 -14.64
N GLY A 450 -21.02 -6.60 -14.18
CA GLY A 450 -22.45 -6.47 -14.38
C GLY A 450 -22.88 -6.18 -15.81
N ASP A 451 -22.02 -5.62 -16.68
CA ASP A 451 -22.33 -5.42 -18.10
C ASP A 451 -22.02 -6.71 -18.90
N SER A 452 -23.07 -7.38 -19.35
CA SER A 452 -22.94 -8.63 -20.09
C SER A 452 -22.29 -8.49 -21.47
N ASP A 453 -22.45 -7.36 -22.16
CA ASP A 453 -21.75 -7.12 -23.44
C ASP A 453 -20.26 -6.92 -23.19
N LEU A 454 -19.91 -6.16 -22.15
CA LEU A 454 -18.51 -6.00 -21.72
C LEU A 454 -17.89 -7.37 -21.36
N MET A 455 -18.64 -8.25 -20.70
CA MET A 455 -18.16 -9.61 -20.41
C MET A 455 -17.94 -10.44 -21.67
N GLY A 456 -18.75 -10.24 -22.71
CA GLY A 456 -18.52 -10.85 -24.02
C GLY A 456 -17.20 -10.41 -24.63
N TYR A 457 -16.94 -9.10 -24.66
CA TYR A 457 -15.65 -8.55 -25.12
C TYR A 457 -14.49 -9.03 -24.26
N TRP A 458 -14.64 -9.02 -22.93
CA TRP A 458 -13.61 -9.48 -22.00
C TRP A 458 -13.22 -10.93 -22.27
N LEU A 459 -14.19 -11.84 -22.39
CA LEU A 459 -13.92 -13.24 -22.64
C LEU A 459 -13.20 -13.43 -23.98
N SER A 460 -13.69 -12.77 -25.04
CA SER A 460 -13.08 -12.77 -26.37
C SER A 460 -11.62 -12.28 -26.36
N GLU A 461 -11.33 -11.22 -25.60
CA GLU A 461 -9.96 -10.71 -25.42
C GLU A 461 -9.08 -11.68 -24.63
N GLN A 462 -9.58 -12.28 -23.55
CA GLN A 462 -8.79 -13.22 -22.73
C GLN A 462 -8.42 -14.49 -23.49
N PHE A 463 -9.25 -14.95 -24.43
CA PHE A 463 -8.91 -16.06 -25.32
C PHE A 463 -7.74 -15.74 -26.25
N GLN A 464 -7.52 -14.47 -26.60
CA GLN A 464 -6.48 -14.05 -27.54
C GLN A 464 -5.14 -13.73 -26.86
N GLN A 465 -5.06 -13.65 -25.53
CA GLN A 465 -3.80 -13.37 -24.85
C GLN A 465 -2.87 -14.60 -24.85
N GLU A 466 -1.58 -14.41 -25.19
CA GLU A 466 -0.53 -15.44 -25.10
C GLU A 466 -0.24 -15.81 -23.63
N ILE A 467 -1.17 -16.50 -22.98
CA ILE A 467 -1.00 -16.96 -21.59
C ILE A 467 -0.65 -18.44 -21.62
N SER A 468 0.26 -18.84 -20.72
CA SER A 468 0.64 -20.23 -20.49
C SER A 468 -0.56 -21.15 -20.40
N ARG A 469 -0.35 -22.43 -20.73
CA ARG A 469 -1.32 -23.56 -20.78
C ARG A 469 -2.25 -23.75 -19.55
N HIS A 470 -2.11 -22.97 -18.49
CA HIS A 470 -2.90 -22.99 -17.26
C HIS A 470 -3.45 -21.58 -16.99
N ARG A 471 -4.69 -21.30 -17.43
CA ARG A 471 -5.34 -20.00 -17.23
C ARG A 471 -5.98 -19.95 -15.84
N ASN A 472 -5.19 -19.61 -14.84
CA ASN A 472 -5.70 -19.38 -13.49
C ASN A 472 -6.39 -18.02 -13.39
N ILE A 473 -7.72 -18.02 -13.54
CA ILE A 473 -8.56 -16.84 -13.33
C ILE A 473 -9.19 -16.97 -11.96
N PHE A 474 -8.77 -16.10 -11.05
CA PHE A 474 -9.45 -15.93 -9.77
C PHE A 474 -10.77 -15.20 -10.04
N TYR A 475 -11.89 -15.90 -9.91
CA TYR A 475 -13.24 -15.33 -9.88
C TYR A 475 -14.05 -16.07 -8.80
N GLY A 476 -14.97 -15.38 -8.12
CA GLY A 476 -15.78 -16.00 -7.07
C GLY A 476 -16.70 -17.10 -7.62
N ASP A 477 -17.27 -17.95 -6.74
CA ASP A 477 -18.15 -19.08 -7.13
C ASP A 477 -19.49 -18.67 -7.81
N GLN A 478 -19.66 -17.41 -8.21
CA GLN A 478 -20.87 -16.90 -8.86
C GLN A 478 -20.75 -17.00 -10.39
N SER A 479 -21.82 -17.46 -11.06
CA SER A 479 -21.92 -17.46 -12.52
C SER A 479 -22.09 -16.05 -13.10
N LEU A 480 -21.27 -15.75 -14.10
CA LEU A 480 -21.23 -14.46 -14.79
C LEU A 480 -22.29 -14.42 -15.91
N LYS A 481 -22.95 -13.28 -16.09
CA LYS A 481 -23.83 -13.02 -17.24
C LYS A 481 -23.00 -12.48 -18.40
N ILE A 482 -22.95 -13.22 -19.50
CA ILE A 482 -22.05 -12.96 -20.63
C ILE A 482 -22.89 -12.92 -21.91
N ASN A 483 -22.71 -11.91 -22.75
CA ASN A 483 -23.41 -11.80 -24.02
C ASN A 483 -22.42 -11.75 -25.18
N PHE A 484 -22.43 -12.80 -26.02
CA PHE A 484 -21.64 -12.82 -27.23
C PHE A 484 -22.34 -12.06 -28.36
N ARG A 485 -21.57 -11.18 -28.99
CA ARG A 485 -21.92 -10.57 -30.28
C ARG A 485 -21.25 -11.37 -31.40
N ASN A 486 -21.84 -11.35 -32.58
CA ASN A 486 -21.35 -12.11 -33.73
C ASN A 486 -19.85 -11.86 -34.05
N GLU A 487 -19.35 -10.65 -33.82
CA GLU A 487 -17.94 -10.28 -34.03
C GLU A 487 -16.94 -10.99 -33.10
N MET A 488 -17.40 -11.51 -31.95
CA MET A 488 -16.56 -12.20 -30.95
C MET A 488 -16.35 -13.69 -31.27
N ILE A 489 -17.19 -14.25 -32.13
CA ILE A 489 -17.23 -15.71 -32.37
C ILE A 489 -15.95 -16.19 -33.08
N THR A 490 -15.54 -15.51 -34.16
CA THR A 490 -14.35 -15.91 -34.92
C THR A 490 -13.07 -15.84 -34.09
N PRO A 491 -12.77 -14.75 -33.35
CA PRO A 491 -11.58 -14.70 -32.50
C PRO A 491 -11.53 -15.82 -31.45
N ILE A 492 -12.65 -16.11 -30.77
CA ILE A 492 -12.74 -17.20 -29.79
C ILE A 492 -12.38 -18.54 -30.45
N ILE A 493 -12.92 -18.80 -31.65
CA ILE A 493 -12.67 -20.04 -32.38
C ILE A 493 -11.21 -20.17 -32.81
N GLU A 494 -10.61 -19.10 -33.31
CA GLU A 494 -9.20 -19.11 -33.73
C GLU A 494 -8.27 -19.44 -32.56
N SER A 495 -8.55 -18.91 -31.37
CA SER A 495 -7.78 -19.20 -30.16
C SER A 495 -7.83 -20.67 -29.71
N VAL A 496 -8.97 -21.35 -29.88
CA VAL A 496 -9.17 -22.73 -29.40
C VAL A 496 -8.88 -23.80 -30.46
N LYS A 497 -8.75 -23.41 -31.74
CA LYS A 497 -8.48 -24.33 -32.86
C LYS A 497 -7.11 -25.00 -32.80
N ASP A 498 -6.11 -24.31 -32.25
CA ASP A 498 -4.73 -24.79 -32.15
C ASP A 498 -4.43 -25.51 -30.81
N GLU A 499 -5.39 -25.54 -29.87
CA GLU A 499 -5.22 -26.12 -28.53
C GLU A 499 -5.43 -27.64 -28.54
N GLY A 500 -4.49 -28.37 -29.15
CA GLY A 500 -4.42 -29.84 -29.09
C GLY A 500 -4.28 -30.41 -27.66
N ILE A 501 -4.07 -29.57 -26.65
CA ILE A 501 -3.93 -29.97 -25.25
C ILE A 501 -5.24 -30.53 -24.67
N TYR A 502 -6.39 -29.98 -25.09
CA TYR A 502 -7.68 -30.44 -24.58
C TYR A 502 -7.92 -31.89 -24.94
N LEU A 503 -7.32 -32.42 -26.01
CA LEU A 503 -7.39 -33.84 -26.35
C LEU A 503 -6.93 -34.74 -25.20
N TYR A 504 -5.93 -34.30 -24.44
CA TYR A 504 -5.26 -35.12 -23.43
C TYR A 504 -5.89 -35.04 -22.03
N TRP A 505 -6.73 -34.03 -21.79
CA TRP A 505 -7.35 -33.81 -20.49
C TRP A 505 -8.76 -34.38 -20.43
N SER A 506 -9.10 -34.99 -19.31
CA SER A 506 -10.49 -35.23 -18.93
C SER A 506 -11.23 -33.90 -18.77
N PHE A 507 -12.56 -33.90 -18.92
CA PHE A 507 -13.31 -32.65 -18.82
C PHE A 507 -13.17 -31.98 -17.45
N ASP A 508 -13.10 -32.76 -16.37
CA ASP A 508 -12.83 -32.27 -15.01
C ASP A 508 -11.48 -31.56 -14.91
N GLU A 509 -10.45 -32.05 -15.59
CA GLU A 509 -9.14 -31.39 -15.67
C GLU A 509 -9.23 -30.10 -16.50
N ILE A 510 -9.97 -30.09 -17.61
CA ILE A 510 -10.19 -28.89 -18.44
C ILE A 510 -10.79 -27.76 -17.59
N ILE A 511 -11.89 -28.00 -16.87
CA ILE A 511 -12.53 -26.97 -16.04
C ILE A 511 -11.71 -26.62 -14.78
N SER A 512 -10.82 -27.51 -14.33
CA SER A 512 -9.95 -27.26 -13.17
C SER A 512 -8.71 -26.45 -13.53
N MET A 513 -8.18 -26.63 -14.75
CA MET A 513 -6.92 -26.04 -15.20
C MET A 513 -7.12 -24.82 -16.10
N ASP A 514 -8.33 -24.64 -16.64
CA ASP A 514 -8.68 -23.52 -17.52
C ASP A 514 -9.88 -22.72 -17.00
N GLY A 515 -9.57 -21.58 -16.37
CA GLY A 515 -10.56 -20.68 -15.80
C GLY A 515 -11.55 -20.11 -16.82
N LEU A 516 -11.17 -19.90 -18.09
CA LEU A 516 -12.09 -19.37 -19.11
C LEU A 516 -13.17 -20.39 -19.48
N ILE A 517 -12.77 -21.66 -19.64
CA ILE A 517 -13.71 -22.74 -19.95
C ILE A 517 -14.62 -23.02 -18.76
N LYS A 518 -14.08 -22.98 -17.54
CA LYS A 518 -14.88 -23.05 -16.31
C LYS A 518 -15.96 -21.96 -16.26
N ILE A 519 -15.61 -20.72 -16.63
CA ILE A 519 -16.57 -19.59 -16.68
C ILE A 519 -17.67 -19.88 -17.71
N ILE A 520 -17.31 -20.30 -18.93
CA ILE A 520 -18.30 -20.63 -19.99
C ILE A 520 -19.25 -21.72 -19.53
N TYR A 521 -18.71 -22.81 -19.00
CA TYR A 521 -19.48 -23.96 -18.54
C TYR A 521 -20.43 -23.58 -17.40
N ASN A 522 -19.96 -22.84 -16.40
CA ASN A 522 -20.80 -22.36 -15.30
C ASN A 522 -21.89 -21.37 -15.77
N SER A 523 -21.55 -20.45 -16.68
CA SER A 523 -22.52 -19.50 -17.26
C SER A 523 -23.57 -20.19 -18.12
N LEU A 524 -23.25 -21.29 -18.80
CA LEU A 524 -24.23 -22.13 -19.52
C LEU A 524 -25.15 -22.87 -18.55
N LEU A 525 -24.59 -23.49 -17.51
CA LEU A 525 -25.35 -24.24 -16.50
C LEU A 525 -26.40 -23.42 -15.76
N ASP A 526 -26.14 -22.12 -15.61
CA ASP A 526 -26.98 -21.15 -14.90
C ASP A 526 -27.80 -20.26 -15.85
N GLU A 527 -27.88 -20.59 -17.14
CA GLU A 527 -28.66 -19.85 -18.16
C GLU A 527 -28.24 -18.38 -18.35
N LYS A 528 -26.97 -18.08 -18.11
CA LYS A 528 -26.39 -16.74 -18.12
C LYS A 528 -25.48 -16.44 -19.31
N LEU A 529 -25.20 -17.43 -20.16
CA LEU A 529 -24.49 -17.24 -21.42
C LEU A 529 -25.48 -16.92 -22.55
N LEU A 530 -25.37 -15.74 -23.14
CA LEU A 530 -26.25 -15.20 -24.16
C LEU A 530 -25.51 -15.05 -25.51
N PHE A 531 -26.27 -15.10 -26.59
CA PHE A 531 -25.84 -14.70 -27.93
C PHE A 531 -26.90 -13.78 -28.52
N GLU A 532 -26.47 -12.58 -28.91
CA GLU A 532 -27.36 -11.50 -29.38
C GLU A 532 -28.58 -11.30 -28.44
N ASP A 533 -28.30 -11.16 -27.14
CA ASP A 533 -29.28 -10.89 -26.07
C ASP A 533 -30.28 -12.03 -25.78
N THR A 534 -30.11 -13.19 -26.42
CA THR A 534 -30.93 -14.41 -26.20
C THR A 534 -30.11 -15.52 -25.57
N PHE A 535 -30.72 -16.44 -24.81
CA PHE A 535 -29.98 -17.55 -24.21
C PHE A 535 -29.33 -18.40 -25.31
N ILE A 536 -28.01 -18.64 -25.19
CA ILE A 536 -27.20 -19.15 -26.31
C ILE A 536 -27.67 -20.51 -26.84
N LEU A 537 -28.30 -21.36 -26.01
CA LEU A 537 -28.79 -22.66 -26.45
C LEU A 537 -30.02 -22.57 -27.37
N GLU A 538 -30.75 -21.45 -27.37
CA GLU A 538 -31.87 -21.21 -28.28
C GLU A 538 -31.38 -20.93 -29.71
N ASN A 539 -30.19 -20.35 -29.84
CA ASN A 539 -29.58 -19.97 -31.12
C ASN A 539 -28.05 -20.14 -31.08
N PHE A 540 -27.58 -21.37 -30.88
CA PHE A 540 -26.15 -21.63 -30.71
C PHE A 540 -25.38 -21.37 -32.03
N PRO A 541 -24.30 -20.57 -32.03
CA PRO A 541 -23.53 -20.29 -33.24
C PRO A 541 -22.92 -21.56 -33.86
N GLU A 542 -23.26 -21.86 -35.12
CA GLU A 542 -22.75 -23.04 -35.83
C GLU A 542 -21.21 -23.15 -35.83
N PRO A 543 -20.43 -22.05 -36.00
CA PRO A 543 -18.97 -22.14 -35.94
C PRO A 543 -18.42 -22.60 -34.58
N LEU A 544 -19.09 -22.27 -33.47
CA LEU A 544 -18.70 -22.78 -32.14
C LEU A 544 -19.04 -24.27 -32.02
N LEU A 545 -20.18 -24.70 -32.57
CA LEU A 545 -20.61 -26.10 -32.55
C LEU A 545 -19.70 -27.03 -33.36
N GLU A 546 -18.96 -26.48 -34.32
CA GLU A 546 -17.93 -27.19 -35.09
C GLU A 546 -16.60 -27.36 -34.34
N THR A 547 -16.46 -26.72 -33.17
CA THR A 547 -15.24 -26.77 -32.35
C THR A 547 -15.36 -27.85 -31.28
N ARG A 548 -14.41 -28.79 -31.25
CA ARG A 548 -14.39 -29.92 -30.31
C ARG A 548 -14.56 -29.52 -28.85
N LEU A 549 -13.86 -28.48 -28.38
CA LEU A 549 -13.95 -28.02 -27.00
C LEU A 549 -15.38 -27.64 -26.60
N PHE A 550 -16.07 -26.87 -27.45
CA PHE A 550 -17.46 -26.49 -27.21
C PHE A 550 -18.42 -27.68 -27.34
N GLN A 551 -18.14 -28.65 -28.23
CA GLN A 551 -18.87 -29.91 -28.28
C GLN A 551 -18.73 -30.67 -26.95
N ARG A 552 -17.51 -30.80 -26.41
CA ARG A 552 -17.25 -31.44 -25.11
C ARG A 552 -17.96 -30.73 -23.95
N VAL A 553 -17.98 -29.39 -23.94
CA VAL A 553 -18.75 -28.61 -22.96
C VAL A 553 -20.24 -28.94 -23.01
N LEU A 554 -20.84 -28.95 -24.21
CA LEU A 554 -22.27 -29.27 -24.38
C LEU A 554 -22.60 -30.73 -24.04
N VAL A 555 -21.72 -31.67 -24.41
CA VAL A 555 -21.85 -33.10 -24.07
C VAL A 555 -21.91 -33.29 -22.55
N ASN A 556 -21.01 -32.65 -21.79
CA ASN A 556 -21.01 -32.76 -20.33
C ASN A 556 -22.26 -32.11 -19.70
N ILE A 557 -22.68 -30.94 -20.19
CA ILE A 557 -23.92 -30.30 -19.71
C ILE A 557 -25.14 -31.19 -19.95
N ASP A 558 -25.22 -31.85 -21.11
CA ASP A 558 -26.32 -32.78 -21.42
C ASP A 558 -26.32 -34.00 -20.49
N ASN A 559 -25.14 -34.59 -20.23
CA ASN A 559 -24.99 -35.69 -19.29
C ASN A 559 -25.48 -35.31 -17.88
N GLU A 560 -25.29 -34.06 -17.46
CA GLU A 560 -25.71 -33.58 -16.13
C GLU A 560 -27.17 -33.14 -16.03
N LYS A 561 -27.65 -32.32 -16.98
CA LYS A 561 -28.96 -31.63 -16.87
C LYS A 561 -29.92 -31.87 -18.03
N LYS A 562 -29.56 -32.66 -19.04
CA LYS A 562 -30.28 -32.88 -20.31
C LYS A 562 -30.54 -31.59 -21.08
N LEU A 563 -29.90 -31.46 -22.24
CA LEU A 563 -30.09 -30.33 -23.14
C LEU A 563 -31.39 -30.46 -23.97
N PRO A 564 -31.93 -29.33 -24.49
CA PRO A 564 -33.09 -29.37 -25.38
C PRO A 564 -32.84 -30.18 -26.67
N ASN A 565 -33.82 -30.98 -27.11
CA ASN A 565 -33.71 -31.80 -28.31
C ASN A 565 -33.20 -31.07 -29.58
N PRO A 566 -33.59 -29.80 -29.87
CA PRO A 566 -33.08 -29.09 -31.04
C PRO A 566 -31.55 -28.91 -31.03
N ILE A 567 -30.94 -28.60 -29.87
CA ILE A 567 -29.48 -28.44 -29.78
C ILE A 567 -28.77 -29.80 -29.74
N VAL A 568 -29.36 -30.80 -29.08
CA VAL A 568 -28.85 -32.18 -29.05
C VAL A 568 -28.77 -32.76 -30.46
N ASN A 569 -29.83 -32.61 -31.27
CA ASN A 569 -29.85 -33.08 -32.65
C ASN A 569 -28.78 -32.41 -33.52
N LYS A 570 -28.55 -31.10 -33.32
CA LYS A 570 -27.48 -30.37 -34.00
C LYS A 570 -26.10 -30.84 -33.56
N LEU A 571 -25.92 -31.08 -32.26
CA LEU A 571 -24.66 -31.57 -31.68
C LEU A 571 -24.32 -32.97 -32.21
N ILE A 572 -25.28 -33.90 -32.24
CA ILE A 572 -25.13 -35.24 -32.83
C ILE A 572 -24.71 -35.15 -34.30
N ALA A 573 -25.31 -34.25 -35.09
CA ALA A 573 -24.98 -34.09 -36.49
C ALA A 573 -23.57 -33.53 -36.76
N LYS A 574 -22.90 -32.96 -35.75
CA LYS A 574 -21.59 -32.30 -35.85
C LYS A 574 -20.46 -33.05 -35.16
N ILE A 575 -20.76 -33.98 -34.25
CA ILE A 575 -19.76 -34.84 -33.61
C ILE A 575 -19.32 -35.92 -34.61
N ASP A 576 -18.00 -36.10 -34.75
CA ASP A 576 -17.42 -37.25 -35.45
C ASP A 576 -17.31 -38.44 -34.48
N PHE A 577 -18.30 -39.34 -34.51
CA PHE A 577 -18.34 -40.53 -33.65
C PHE A 577 -17.27 -41.59 -34.00
N THR A 578 -16.50 -41.40 -35.09
CA THR A 578 -15.34 -42.25 -35.40
C THR A 578 -14.07 -41.83 -34.67
N ASP A 579 -14.06 -40.63 -34.08
CA ASP A 579 -12.93 -40.11 -33.31
C ASP A 579 -12.91 -40.71 -31.90
N THR A 580 -12.15 -41.79 -31.72
CA THR A 580 -12.00 -42.47 -30.43
C THR A 580 -11.29 -41.63 -29.36
N ILE A 581 -10.64 -40.52 -29.72
CA ILE A 581 -9.92 -39.63 -28.79
C ILE A 581 -10.65 -38.31 -28.52
N PHE A 582 -11.99 -38.32 -28.62
CA PHE A 582 -12.84 -37.17 -28.32
C PHE A 582 -12.82 -36.77 -26.83
N GLY A 583 -12.79 -37.77 -25.94
CA GLY A 583 -12.92 -37.60 -24.50
C GLY A 583 -13.91 -38.61 -23.89
N THR A 584 -13.66 -39.02 -22.64
CA THR A 584 -14.42 -40.10 -21.97
C THR A 584 -15.89 -39.76 -21.72
N GLU A 585 -16.25 -38.48 -21.64
CA GLU A 585 -17.62 -37.99 -21.44
C GLU A 585 -18.59 -38.39 -22.57
N LEU A 586 -18.09 -38.63 -23.79
CA LEU A 586 -18.92 -38.97 -24.95
C LEU A 586 -19.55 -40.36 -24.81
N ASN A 587 -18.93 -41.26 -24.03
CA ASN A 587 -19.49 -42.58 -23.76
C ASN A 587 -20.84 -42.51 -23.03
N GLU A 588 -21.02 -41.55 -22.12
CA GLU A 588 -22.29 -41.37 -21.42
C GLU A 588 -23.34 -40.74 -22.32
N PHE A 589 -22.96 -39.73 -23.07
CA PHE A 589 -23.84 -39.08 -24.03
C PHE A 589 -24.34 -40.04 -25.11
N ALA A 590 -23.44 -40.87 -25.66
CA ALA A 590 -23.77 -41.89 -26.64
C ALA A 590 -24.73 -42.96 -26.08
N ARG A 591 -24.58 -43.33 -24.80
CA ARG A 591 -25.53 -44.23 -24.12
C ARG A 591 -26.91 -43.57 -23.95
N ASN A 592 -26.94 -42.28 -23.61
CA ASN A 592 -28.17 -41.54 -23.37
C ASN A 592 -28.98 -41.26 -24.65
N HIS A 593 -28.31 -41.07 -25.80
CA HIS A 593 -28.92 -40.74 -27.10
C HIS A 593 -28.71 -41.82 -28.17
N LYS A 594 -28.58 -43.07 -27.74
CA LYS A 594 -28.30 -44.22 -28.61
C LYS A 594 -29.32 -44.36 -29.76
N THR A 595 -30.57 -44.01 -29.51
CA THR A 595 -31.66 -44.07 -30.49
C THR A 595 -31.53 -43.01 -31.59
N GLU A 596 -30.97 -41.86 -31.26
CA GLU A 596 -30.78 -40.72 -32.14
C GLU A 596 -29.49 -40.83 -32.96
N ILE A 597 -28.44 -41.46 -32.40
CA ILE A 597 -27.12 -41.61 -33.03
C ILE A 597 -27.05 -42.80 -33.99
N GLY A 598 -27.63 -43.95 -33.64
CA GLY A 598 -27.58 -45.17 -34.48
C GLY A 598 -26.38 -46.09 -34.19
N GLU A 599 -25.99 -46.93 -35.17
CA GLU A 599 -24.92 -47.93 -35.03
C GLU A 599 -23.49 -47.33 -35.03
N ASP A 600 -23.36 -46.03 -35.29
CA ASP A 600 -22.07 -45.33 -35.44
C ASP A 600 -21.39 -45.02 -34.08
N ALA A 601 -22.06 -45.24 -32.96
CA ALA A 601 -21.52 -45.00 -31.62
C ALA A 601 -20.60 -46.13 -31.13
N LEU A 602 -19.35 -45.79 -30.82
CA LEU A 602 -18.35 -46.67 -30.22
C LEU A 602 -18.33 -46.46 -28.70
N GLU A 603 -18.65 -47.46 -27.85
CA GLU A 603 -18.53 -47.32 -26.38
C GLU A 603 -17.05 -47.42 -25.89
N VAL A 604 -16.14 -46.75 -26.58
CA VAL A 604 -14.67 -46.79 -26.35
C VAL A 604 -14.00 -45.42 -26.54
N TYR A 605 -14.71 -44.31 -26.30
CA TYR A 605 -14.11 -42.97 -26.38
C TYR A 605 -13.19 -42.72 -25.17
N GLU A 606 -11.96 -42.26 -25.43
CA GLU A 606 -10.95 -41.99 -24.41
C GLU A 606 -10.38 -40.58 -24.57
N ASN A 607 -9.70 -40.05 -23.54
CA ASN A 607 -8.84 -38.89 -23.71
C ASN A 607 -7.56 -39.34 -24.44
N ALA A 608 -6.97 -38.49 -25.29
CA ALA A 608 -5.68 -38.77 -25.90
C ALA A 608 -4.59 -38.92 -24.82
N ILE A 609 -3.48 -39.59 -25.16
CA ILE A 609 -2.35 -39.78 -24.24
C ILE A 609 -1.21 -38.84 -24.64
N GLU A 610 -0.85 -37.88 -23.78
CA GLU A 610 0.22 -36.91 -24.06
C GLU A 610 1.58 -37.60 -23.89
N SER A 611 2.42 -37.60 -24.92
CA SER A 611 3.84 -37.96 -24.78
C SER A 611 4.64 -36.73 -24.32
N GLY A 612 4.40 -36.27 -23.08
CA GLY A 612 5.23 -35.27 -22.40
C GLY A 612 6.46 -35.92 -21.76
N PRO A 613 7.57 -35.19 -21.55
CA PRO A 613 8.70 -35.72 -20.80
C PRO A 613 8.23 -35.94 -19.36
N ALA A 614 8.18 -37.22 -18.98
CA ALA A 614 8.05 -37.68 -17.60
C ALA A 614 6.70 -37.36 -16.90
N SER A 615 5.60 -37.97 -17.34
CA SER A 615 4.38 -38.10 -16.52
C SER A 615 4.72 -38.74 -15.17
N ILE A 616 4.15 -38.23 -14.07
CA ILE A 616 4.42 -38.67 -12.71
C ILE A 616 3.93 -40.11 -12.54
N VAL A 617 4.87 -41.06 -12.63
CA VAL A 617 4.68 -42.44 -12.20
C VAL A 617 4.76 -42.46 -10.66
N HIS A 618 3.72 -42.96 -9.99
CA HIS A 618 3.82 -43.30 -8.57
C HIS A 618 4.79 -44.48 -8.42
N PRO A 619 5.98 -44.28 -7.81
CA PRO A 619 6.92 -45.37 -7.65
C PRO A 619 6.34 -46.37 -6.63
N ARG A 620 6.15 -47.61 -7.04
CA ARG A 620 5.80 -48.74 -6.17
C ARG A 620 6.89 -49.79 -6.28
N SER A 621 7.08 -50.60 -5.23
CA SER A 621 7.90 -51.79 -5.39
C SER A 621 7.29 -52.71 -6.44
N PHE A 622 8.12 -53.25 -7.32
CA PHE A 622 7.67 -54.19 -8.37
C PHE A 622 7.51 -55.62 -7.86
N ILE A 623 7.76 -55.86 -6.57
CA ILE A 623 7.54 -57.15 -5.91
C ILE A 623 6.73 -56.95 -4.63
N ASP A 624 5.82 -57.88 -4.33
CA ASP A 624 5.00 -57.85 -3.12
C ASP A 624 5.05 -59.15 -2.30
N SER A 625 4.41 -59.16 -1.14
CA SER A 625 4.48 -60.28 -0.18
C SER A 625 3.78 -61.51 -0.73
N SER A 626 2.77 -61.34 -1.59
CA SER A 626 2.05 -62.45 -2.20
C SER A 626 2.88 -63.15 -3.27
N GLN A 627 3.68 -62.40 -4.04
CA GLN A 627 4.62 -62.93 -5.02
C GLN A 627 5.80 -63.63 -4.33
N ILE A 628 6.40 -63.03 -3.30
CA ILE A 628 7.51 -63.64 -2.54
C ILE A 628 7.08 -64.96 -1.87
N LEU A 629 5.82 -65.08 -1.42
CA LEU A 629 5.30 -66.32 -0.87
C LEU A 629 5.19 -67.44 -1.92
N LYS A 630 4.74 -67.11 -3.13
CA LYS A 630 4.44 -68.09 -4.20
C LYS A 630 5.68 -68.56 -4.94
N GLU A 631 6.59 -67.65 -5.26
CA GLU A 631 7.77 -67.93 -6.11
C GLU A 631 8.91 -68.58 -5.32
N ASN A 632 9.81 -69.35 -5.93
CA ASN A 632 10.99 -69.86 -5.22
C ASN A 632 12.11 -68.79 -5.10
N GLU A 633 13.16 -69.07 -4.32
CA GLU A 633 14.25 -68.10 -4.08
C GLU A 633 14.98 -67.64 -5.36
N GLU A 634 15.10 -68.53 -6.34
CA GLU A 634 15.79 -68.28 -7.61
C GLU A 634 14.92 -67.42 -8.55
N SER A 635 13.61 -67.66 -8.58
CA SER A 635 12.63 -66.84 -9.29
C SER A 635 12.48 -65.44 -8.67
N ILE A 636 12.53 -65.32 -7.34
CA ILE A 636 12.54 -64.00 -6.66
C ILE A 636 13.82 -63.23 -7.01
N LEU A 637 14.96 -63.91 -7.04
CA LEU A 637 16.24 -63.30 -7.45
C LEU A 637 16.19 -62.82 -8.91
N GLU A 638 15.63 -63.62 -9.83
CA GLU A 638 15.42 -63.22 -11.23
C GLU A 638 14.51 -61.99 -11.35
N ILE A 639 13.43 -61.91 -10.58
CA ILE A 639 12.53 -60.75 -10.55
C ILE A 639 13.29 -59.50 -10.06
N LEU A 640 14.05 -59.61 -8.96
CA LEU A 640 14.81 -58.50 -8.39
C LEU A 640 15.91 -58.00 -9.33
N LEU A 641 16.62 -58.92 -10.01
CA LEU A 641 17.68 -58.58 -10.96
C LEU A 641 17.11 -58.07 -12.30
N GLY A 642 15.92 -58.53 -12.69
CA GLY A 642 15.22 -58.18 -13.93
C GLY A 642 15.69 -59.05 -15.12
N GLY A 643 14.73 -59.60 -15.89
CA GLY A 643 15.02 -60.17 -17.20
C GLY A 643 15.56 -59.09 -18.13
N GLN A 644 16.62 -59.40 -18.87
CA GLN A 644 17.25 -58.50 -19.83
C GLN A 644 16.25 -58.11 -20.93
N ASP A 645 15.88 -56.82 -20.97
CA ASP A 645 15.63 -56.14 -22.25
C ASP A 645 16.83 -55.22 -22.50
N GLU A 646 17.64 -55.58 -23.50
CA GLU A 646 18.88 -54.91 -23.90
C GLU A 646 18.67 -53.47 -24.45
N SER A 647 17.46 -52.91 -24.41
CA SER A 647 17.17 -51.57 -24.96
C SER A 647 17.46 -50.40 -24.02
N PHE A 648 17.86 -50.64 -22.76
CA PHE A 648 18.10 -49.58 -21.76
C PHE A 648 19.58 -49.39 -21.38
N SER A 649 20.51 -49.70 -22.28
CA SER A 649 21.93 -49.40 -22.06
C SER A 649 22.26 -47.98 -22.50
N GLN A 650 22.17 -47.02 -21.57
CA GLN A 650 23.11 -45.90 -21.32
C GLN A 650 22.40 -44.76 -20.56
N ARG A 651 22.75 -44.63 -19.28
CA ARG A 651 22.16 -43.80 -18.20
C ARG A 651 20.82 -44.33 -17.67
N GLU A 652 20.86 -44.77 -16.41
CA GLU A 652 19.70 -45.19 -15.63
C GLU A 652 18.59 -44.15 -15.70
N ASP A 653 17.42 -44.56 -16.17
CA ASP A 653 16.23 -43.74 -16.19
C ASP A 653 15.85 -43.38 -14.75
N PHE A 654 15.53 -42.11 -14.46
CA PHE A 654 15.14 -41.62 -13.13
C PHE A 654 14.05 -42.49 -12.49
N TYR A 655 13.18 -43.07 -13.32
CA TYR A 655 12.14 -44.01 -12.91
C TYR A 655 12.67 -45.35 -12.40
N SER A 656 13.74 -45.87 -12.99
CA SER A 656 14.38 -47.12 -12.57
C SER A 656 15.05 -46.96 -11.20
N GLU A 657 15.74 -45.84 -10.98
CA GLU A 657 16.37 -45.51 -9.69
C GLU A 657 15.32 -45.35 -8.58
N LYS A 658 14.23 -44.61 -8.86
CA LYS A 658 13.13 -44.39 -7.90
C LYS A 658 12.39 -45.70 -7.58
N THR A 659 12.20 -46.57 -8.56
CA THR A 659 11.56 -47.89 -8.40
C THR A 659 12.46 -48.87 -7.63
N ASN A 660 13.77 -48.87 -7.87
CA ASN A 660 14.74 -49.65 -7.10
C ASN A 660 14.82 -49.17 -5.65
N LYS A 661 14.73 -47.86 -5.43
CA LYS A 661 14.68 -47.25 -4.09
C LYS A 661 13.42 -47.65 -3.32
N GLU A 662 12.24 -47.59 -3.94
CA GLU A 662 11.00 -48.04 -3.29
C GLU A 662 10.97 -49.55 -3.06
N THR A 663 11.57 -50.33 -3.96
CA THR A 663 11.76 -51.77 -3.73
C THR A 663 12.70 -52.04 -2.56
N SER A 664 13.79 -51.29 -2.43
CA SER A 664 14.67 -51.37 -1.26
C SER A 664 13.94 -51.03 0.04
N ASN A 665 13.14 -49.95 0.05
CA ASN A 665 12.31 -49.57 1.21
C ASN A 665 11.30 -50.66 1.58
N TYR A 666 10.65 -51.26 0.58
CA TYR A 666 9.72 -52.36 0.77
C TYR A 666 10.41 -53.58 1.38
N LEU A 667 11.55 -54.02 0.83
CA LEU A 667 12.31 -55.15 1.34
C LEU A 667 12.81 -54.93 2.77
N LEU A 668 13.30 -53.72 3.10
CA LEU A 668 13.65 -53.32 4.47
C LEU A 668 12.46 -53.48 5.42
N ASN A 669 11.26 -53.05 5.01
CA ASN A 669 10.05 -53.20 5.82
C ASN A 669 9.62 -54.67 5.97
N VAL A 670 9.81 -55.50 4.94
CA VAL A 670 9.54 -56.95 5.01
C VAL A 670 10.48 -57.64 6.01
N LEU A 671 11.77 -57.31 5.99
CA LEU A 671 12.78 -57.88 6.89
C LEU A 671 12.48 -57.62 8.38
N LYS A 672 11.69 -56.59 8.70
CA LYS A 672 11.28 -56.27 10.09
C LYS A 672 10.11 -57.14 10.59
N LYS A 673 9.42 -57.89 9.70
CA LYS A 673 8.18 -58.63 10.05
C LYS A 673 8.43 -60.00 10.68
N ASN A 674 9.63 -60.57 10.54
CA ASN A 674 10.00 -61.90 11.07
C ASN A 674 9.02 -63.03 10.69
N ASP A 675 8.36 -62.91 9.54
CA ASP A 675 7.45 -63.93 9.00
C ASP A 675 8.15 -64.79 7.92
N VAL A 676 7.41 -65.72 7.30
CA VAL A 676 7.95 -66.62 6.26
C VAL A 676 8.50 -65.84 5.06
N VAL A 677 7.93 -64.67 4.75
CA VAL A 677 8.38 -63.79 3.67
C VAL A 677 9.73 -63.17 4.04
N SER A 678 9.84 -62.66 5.26
CA SER A 678 11.06 -62.12 5.85
C SER A 678 12.21 -63.13 5.81
N GLN A 679 11.99 -64.36 6.28
CA GLN A 679 13.03 -65.41 6.30
C GLN A 679 13.56 -65.74 4.90
N LYS A 680 12.69 -65.71 3.90
CA LYS A 680 13.04 -66.01 2.51
C LYS A 680 13.87 -64.88 1.89
N ILE A 681 13.48 -63.63 2.11
CA ILE A 681 14.27 -62.47 1.68
C ILE A 681 15.62 -62.42 2.41
N GLU A 682 15.64 -62.69 3.72
CA GLU A 682 16.86 -62.78 4.51
C GLU A 682 17.83 -63.83 3.96
N LYS A 683 17.33 -65.03 3.64
CA LYS A 683 18.12 -66.08 3.01
C LYS A 683 18.65 -65.68 1.63
N ILE A 684 17.85 -65.02 0.80
CA ILE A 684 18.30 -64.50 -0.50
C ILE A 684 19.42 -63.46 -0.31
N ILE A 685 19.30 -62.55 0.67
CA ILE A 685 20.34 -61.57 0.97
C ILE A 685 21.63 -62.26 1.45
N ILE A 686 21.52 -63.30 2.27
CA ILE A 686 22.68 -64.05 2.77
C ILE A 686 23.36 -64.83 1.64
N ASP A 687 22.60 -65.58 0.84
CA ASP A 687 23.14 -66.52 -0.13
C ASP A 687 23.51 -65.84 -1.46
N LYS A 688 22.78 -64.78 -1.83
CA LYS A 688 22.83 -64.15 -3.17
C LYS A 688 23.01 -62.64 -3.12
N GLY A 689 23.21 -62.04 -1.94
CA GLY A 689 23.28 -60.59 -1.79
C GLY A 689 24.39 -59.90 -2.61
N SER A 690 25.50 -60.57 -2.89
CA SER A 690 26.56 -60.03 -3.77
C SER A 690 26.08 -59.72 -5.20
N LEU A 691 25.02 -60.39 -5.67
CA LEU A 691 24.38 -60.12 -6.98
C LEU A 691 23.39 -58.96 -6.90
N LEU A 692 22.74 -58.76 -5.75
CA LEU A 692 21.74 -57.71 -5.53
C LEU A 692 22.37 -56.35 -5.23
N TYR A 693 23.54 -56.34 -4.59
CA TYR A 693 24.21 -55.11 -4.12
C TYR A 693 24.36 -54.02 -5.20
N PRO A 694 24.81 -54.31 -6.45
CA PRO A 694 24.98 -53.27 -7.46
C PRO A 694 23.71 -52.50 -7.82
N LYS A 695 22.52 -53.11 -7.64
CA LYS A 695 21.22 -52.50 -7.98
C LYS A 695 20.46 -51.97 -6.77
N PHE A 696 20.80 -52.45 -5.56
CA PHE A 696 20.09 -52.17 -4.31
C PHE A 696 21.05 -51.85 -3.15
N ASP A 697 22.09 -51.05 -3.38
CA ASP A 697 23.08 -50.65 -2.36
C ASP A 697 22.42 -50.10 -1.08
N ARG A 698 21.34 -49.30 -1.23
CA ARG A 698 20.48 -48.79 -0.16
C ARG A 698 20.01 -49.88 0.81
N LEU A 699 19.59 -51.04 0.31
CA LEU A 699 19.10 -52.14 1.15
C LEU A 699 20.19 -52.60 2.11
N PHE A 700 21.40 -52.83 1.61
CA PHE A 700 22.53 -53.31 2.42
C PHE A 700 23.03 -52.26 3.39
N LEU A 701 23.19 -51.02 2.92
CA LEU A 701 23.67 -49.91 3.76
C LEU A 701 22.69 -49.58 4.88
N LYS A 702 21.37 -49.69 4.63
CA LYS A 702 20.35 -49.53 5.67
C LYS A 702 20.30 -50.69 6.66
N ILE A 703 20.58 -51.93 6.24
CA ILE A 703 20.70 -53.07 7.16
C ILE A 703 21.81 -52.83 8.19
N LEU A 704 22.93 -52.22 7.77
CA LEU A 704 24.07 -51.93 8.64
C LEU A 704 23.76 -50.88 9.72
N THR A 705 22.88 -49.94 9.41
CA THR A 705 22.59 -48.79 10.26
C THR A 705 21.38 -48.98 11.17
N ASP A 706 20.32 -49.60 10.67
CA ASP A 706 19.07 -49.88 11.39
C ASP A 706 19.19 -51.09 12.35
N ASP A 707 18.15 -51.34 13.14
CA ASP A 707 18.09 -52.45 14.10
C ASP A 707 17.66 -53.78 13.45
N TYR A 708 18.62 -54.45 12.80
CA TYR A 708 18.51 -55.82 12.29
C TYR A 708 19.43 -56.79 13.06
N ASN A 709 19.19 -58.10 12.91
CA ASN A 709 19.95 -59.14 13.59
C ASN A 709 21.46 -59.13 13.22
N SER A 710 22.29 -59.69 14.10
CA SER A 710 23.75 -59.67 13.98
C SER A 710 24.27 -60.36 12.72
N ASP A 711 23.66 -61.49 12.35
CA ASP A 711 24.14 -62.35 11.27
C ASP A 711 23.90 -61.68 9.90
N LEU A 712 22.73 -61.06 9.72
CA LEU A 712 22.37 -60.28 8.55
C LEU A 712 23.25 -59.02 8.43
N LYS A 713 23.54 -58.34 9.54
CA LYS A 713 24.47 -57.20 9.59
C LYS A 713 25.89 -57.60 9.20
N GLU A 714 26.41 -58.68 9.77
CA GLU A 714 27.75 -59.17 9.43
C GLU A 714 27.85 -59.54 7.95
N LYS A 715 26.82 -60.20 7.41
CA LYS A 715 26.79 -60.59 6.00
C LYS A 715 26.67 -59.37 5.07
N ALA A 716 25.79 -58.42 5.39
CA ALA A 716 25.68 -57.16 4.66
C ALA A 716 26.99 -56.37 4.69
N LEU A 717 27.71 -56.38 5.80
CA LEU A 717 29.00 -55.70 5.95
C LEU A 717 30.05 -56.35 5.05
N ASN A 718 30.13 -57.68 5.05
CA ASN A 718 31.05 -58.40 4.17
C ASN A 718 30.77 -58.12 2.69
N ILE A 719 29.49 -58.10 2.29
CA ILE A 719 29.09 -57.77 0.91
C ILE A 719 29.47 -56.33 0.56
N PHE A 720 29.17 -55.37 1.45
CA PHE A 720 29.58 -53.98 1.28
C PHE A 720 31.11 -53.87 1.10
N LEU A 721 31.91 -54.48 1.98
CA LEU A 721 33.38 -54.42 1.89
C LEU A 721 33.93 -55.09 0.63
N GLU A 722 33.28 -56.15 0.14
CA GLU A 722 33.65 -56.85 -1.10
C GLU A 722 33.30 -56.02 -2.35
N LYS A 723 32.13 -55.38 -2.37
CA LYS A 723 31.58 -54.68 -3.54
C LYS A 723 31.80 -53.17 -3.55
N PHE A 724 32.35 -52.60 -2.48
CA PHE A 724 32.67 -51.17 -2.41
C PHE A 724 33.56 -50.77 -3.59
N ASN A 725 33.07 -49.81 -4.38
CA ASN A 725 33.77 -49.32 -5.54
C ASN A 725 34.64 -48.12 -5.16
N SER A 726 35.96 -48.22 -5.31
CA SER A 726 36.88 -47.09 -5.05
C SER A 726 36.70 -45.94 -6.03
N ASP A 727 36.05 -46.18 -7.17
CA ASP A 727 35.94 -45.24 -8.28
C ASP A 727 34.61 -44.46 -8.27
N SER A 728 33.70 -44.75 -7.33
CA SER A 728 32.40 -44.07 -7.16
C SER A 728 32.08 -43.82 -5.69
N PHE A 729 31.14 -42.90 -5.40
CA PHE A 729 30.66 -42.60 -4.05
C PHE A 729 29.17 -42.21 -4.01
N SER A 730 28.30 -43.12 -3.58
CA SER A 730 26.85 -42.96 -3.66
C SER A 730 26.25 -42.09 -2.54
N TRP A 731 24.99 -41.65 -2.72
CA TRP A 731 24.24 -40.95 -1.67
C TRP A 731 24.05 -41.82 -0.43
N GLU A 732 23.83 -43.13 -0.62
CA GLU A 732 23.61 -44.06 0.48
C GLU A 732 24.91 -44.31 1.25
N GLU A 733 26.06 -44.35 0.55
CA GLU A 733 27.38 -44.44 1.18
C GLU A 733 27.67 -43.20 2.04
N LYS A 734 27.36 -42.00 1.54
CA LYS A 734 27.44 -40.76 2.33
C LYS A 734 26.64 -40.90 3.64
N LEU A 735 25.37 -41.30 3.55
CA LEU A 735 24.50 -41.44 4.72
C LEU A 735 25.03 -42.46 5.73
N PHE A 736 25.52 -43.59 5.25
CA PHE A 736 26.14 -44.63 6.07
C PHE A 736 27.35 -44.10 6.86
N PHE A 737 28.29 -43.42 6.20
CA PHE A 737 29.46 -42.86 6.87
C PHE A 737 29.10 -41.72 7.83
N GLN A 738 28.11 -40.87 7.50
CA GLN A 738 27.60 -39.85 8.43
C GLN A 738 27.10 -40.48 9.73
N GLU A 739 26.38 -41.60 9.62
CA GLU A 739 25.85 -42.31 10.77
C GLU A 739 26.97 -42.91 11.63
N LEU A 740 27.97 -43.57 11.05
CA LEU A 740 29.13 -44.07 11.77
C LEU A 740 29.88 -42.94 12.50
N ILE A 741 30.08 -41.79 11.84
CA ILE A 741 30.73 -40.61 12.43
C ILE A 741 29.91 -40.08 13.61
N SER A 742 28.59 -40.02 13.48
CA SER A 742 27.68 -39.56 14.54
C SER A 742 27.71 -40.46 15.78
N LYS A 743 27.79 -41.78 15.57
CA LYS A 743 27.94 -42.80 16.62
C LYS A 743 29.37 -42.90 17.16
N LYS A 744 30.32 -42.17 16.57
CA LYS A 744 31.76 -42.16 16.89
C LYS A 744 32.46 -43.51 16.68
N GLU A 745 31.99 -44.30 15.71
CA GLU A 745 32.51 -45.64 15.42
C GLU A 745 33.71 -45.61 14.45
N PHE A 746 34.72 -44.79 14.72
CA PHE A 746 35.83 -44.51 13.79
C PHE A 746 36.74 -45.71 13.48
N GLU A 747 36.67 -46.78 14.27
CA GLU A 747 37.40 -48.04 14.07
C GLU A 747 36.60 -49.07 13.24
N HIS A 748 35.43 -48.69 12.72
CA HIS A 748 34.62 -49.56 11.88
C HIS A 748 35.37 -49.88 10.57
N LYS A 749 35.40 -51.16 10.16
CA LYS A 749 36.17 -51.65 8.99
C LYS A 749 35.88 -50.90 7.68
N ALA A 750 34.67 -50.34 7.54
CA ALA A 750 34.30 -49.54 6.38
C ALA A 750 35.18 -48.29 6.16
N PHE A 751 35.76 -47.70 7.21
CA PHE A 751 36.63 -46.54 7.07
C PHE A 751 37.93 -46.87 6.29
N GLU A 752 38.41 -48.11 6.35
CA GLU A 752 39.56 -48.54 5.54
C GLU A 752 39.27 -48.41 4.04
N LYS A 753 38.03 -48.73 3.63
CA LYS A 753 37.56 -48.58 2.25
C LYS A 753 37.35 -47.11 1.87
N LEU A 754 36.78 -46.32 2.78
CA LEU A 754 36.60 -44.88 2.56
C LEU A 754 37.93 -44.18 2.21
N PHE A 755 39.02 -44.48 2.92
CA PHE A 755 40.31 -43.85 2.67
C PHE A 755 41.05 -44.37 1.42
N GLN A 756 40.52 -45.41 0.75
CA GLN A 756 41.05 -45.97 -0.50
C GLN A 756 40.36 -45.39 -1.75
N VAL A 757 39.33 -44.54 -1.59
CA VAL A 757 38.61 -43.94 -2.72
C VAL A 757 39.54 -43.13 -3.61
N GLU A 758 39.46 -43.38 -4.92
CA GLU A 758 40.23 -42.68 -5.95
C GLU A 758 39.55 -41.35 -6.31
N VAL A 759 39.86 -40.31 -5.54
CA VAL A 759 39.23 -38.97 -5.64
C VAL A 759 39.17 -38.36 -7.05
N ASN A 760 40.09 -38.74 -7.95
CA ASN A 760 40.14 -38.21 -9.31
C ASN A 760 39.26 -38.96 -10.32
N LYS A 761 38.65 -40.08 -9.91
CA LYS A 761 37.65 -40.81 -10.71
C LYS A 761 36.21 -40.42 -10.36
N LEU A 762 36.00 -39.78 -9.20
CA LEU A 762 34.68 -39.32 -8.78
C LEU A 762 34.16 -38.20 -9.69
N SER A 763 32.89 -38.28 -10.05
CA SER A 763 32.21 -37.28 -10.87
C SER A 763 32.07 -35.94 -10.12
N TYR A 764 32.36 -34.88 -10.85
CA TYR A 764 32.11 -33.49 -10.43
C TYR A 764 31.19 -32.76 -11.43
N ASN A 765 30.51 -33.51 -12.32
CA ASN A 765 29.61 -32.93 -13.32
C ASN A 765 28.37 -32.32 -12.66
N TYR A 766 28.10 -31.06 -13.01
CA TYR A 766 27.05 -30.23 -12.43
C TYR A 766 25.84 -30.08 -13.35
N VAL A 767 24.66 -29.92 -12.74
CA VAL A 767 23.43 -29.43 -13.40
C VAL A 767 23.13 -27.97 -13.02
N TYR A 768 23.71 -27.43 -11.94
CA TYR A 768 23.30 -26.15 -11.33
C TYR A 768 24.41 -25.11 -11.09
N THR A 769 25.55 -25.19 -11.76
CA THR A 769 26.52 -24.08 -11.68
C THR A 769 25.89 -22.81 -12.25
N ASN A 770 25.81 -21.76 -11.43
CA ASN A 770 25.51 -20.44 -11.93
C ASN A 770 26.63 -20.06 -12.92
N LYS A 771 26.30 -20.11 -14.22
CA LYS A 771 27.26 -19.88 -15.32
C LYS A 771 27.90 -18.50 -15.28
N GLU A 772 27.37 -17.59 -14.47
CA GLU A 772 27.87 -16.23 -14.29
C GLU A 772 29.03 -16.10 -13.29
N ARG A 773 29.31 -17.11 -12.44
CA ARG A 773 30.35 -17.05 -11.38
C ARG A 773 31.19 -18.35 -11.30
N PRO A 774 31.92 -18.72 -12.37
CA PRO A 774 32.59 -20.02 -12.48
C PRO A 774 33.72 -20.28 -11.46
N GLU A 775 34.24 -19.24 -10.80
CA GLU A 775 35.30 -19.37 -9.80
C GLU A 775 34.83 -19.64 -8.35
N LEU A 776 33.54 -19.42 -8.03
CA LEU A 776 32.97 -19.57 -6.69
C LEU A 776 32.21 -20.89 -6.59
N ILE A 777 32.60 -21.75 -5.64
CA ILE A 777 31.82 -22.93 -5.30
C ILE A 777 30.73 -22.56 -4.30
N GLU A 778 29.48 -22.73 -4.71
CA GLU A 778 28.34 -22.70 -3.80
C GLU A 778 28.26 -23.98 -2.97
N ARG A 779 27.72 -23.87 -1.75
CA ARG A 779 27.64 -25.02 -0.83
C ARG A 779 26.81 -26.16 -1.42
N ASP A 780 25.64 -25.83 -1.96
CA ASP A 780 24.71 -26.81 -2.51
C ASP A 780 25.31 -27.51 -3.71
N ASP A 781 26.09 -26.77 -4.50
CA ASP A 781 26.87 -27.33 -5.58
C ASP A 781 27.90 -28.34 -5.04
N PHE A 782 28.72 -27.93 -4.07
CA PHE A 782 29.73 -28.79 -3.47
C PHE A 782 29.12 -30.11 -2.97
N ILE A 783 28.08 -30.06 -2.12
CA ILE A 783 27.54 -31.25 -1.46
C ILE A 783 26.71 -32.17 -2.36
N ASN A 784 26.35 -31.76 -3.58
CA ASN A 784 25.50 -32.57 -4.48
C ASN A 784 26.29 -33.34 -5.55
N THR A 785 27.57 -33.02 -5.74
CA THR A 785 28.45 -33.83 -6.59
C THR A 785 28.97 -35.08 -5.88
N GLU A 786 29.37 -36.10 -6.64
CA GLU A 786 30.00 -37.30 -6.08
C GLU A 786 31.31 -36.97 -5.33
N LEU A 787 32.18 -36.19 -5.96
CA LEU A 787 33.43 -35.73 -5.34
C LEU A 787 33.17 -34.93 -4.05
N GLY A 788 32.27 -33.95 -4.07
CA GLY A 788 32.07 -33.09 -2.91
C GLY A 788 31.30 -33.76 -1.78
N ARG A 789 30.41 -34.71 -2.05
CA ARG A 789 29.83 -35.60 -1.02
C ARG A 789 30.90 -36.38 -0.29
N TYR A 790 31.86 -36.94 -1.02
CA TYR A 790 32.98 -37.65 -0.41
C TYR A 790 33.85 -36.71 0.44
N LEU A 791 34.20 -35.53 -0.08
CA LEU A 791 35.01 -34.54 0.66
C LEU A 791 34.29 -33.99 1.91
N ASP A 792 32.97 -33.82 1.86
CA ASP A 792 32.13 -33.44 3.02
C ASP A 792 32.26 -34.46 4.16
N ILE A 793 32.29 -35.76 3.86
CA ILE A 793 32.55 -36.82 4.85
C ILE A 793 33.95 -36.66 5.46
N LEU A 794 34.98 -36.40 4.66
CA LEU A 794 36.33 -36.18 5.18
C LEU A 794 36.39 -34.94 6.08
N ILE A 795 35.68 -33.86 5.74
CA ILE A 795 35.57 -32.65 6.59
C ILE A 795 34.92 -33.00 7.93
N LEU A 796 33.84 -33.79 7.92
CA LEU A 796 33.16 -34.25 9.14
C LEU A 796 34.08 -35.11 10.01
N ILE A 797 34.84 -36.05 9.43
CA ILE A 797 35.82 -36.87 10.16
C ILE A 797 36.91 -35.98 10.75
N ASN A 798 37.48 -35.05 9.98
CA ASN A 798 38.52 -34.14 10.46
C ASN A 798 38.09 -33.32 11.70
N LYS A 799 36.79 -32.98 11.79
CA LYS A 799 36.19 -32.30 12.94
C LYS A 799 36.00 -33.22 14.15
N LYS A 800 35.66 -34.50 13.94
CA LYS A 800 35.26 -35.43 15.01
C LYS A 800 36.38 -36.36 15.50
N ASP A 801 37.35 -36.69 14.65
CA ASP A 801 38.51 -37.53 14.96
C ASP A 801 39.81 -36.85 14.51
N LYS A 802 40.56 -36.33 15.49
CA LYS A 802 41.82 -35.62 15.25
C LYS A 802 42.94 -36.54 14.74
N SER A 803 42.85 -37.86 14.96
CA SER A 803 43.90 -38.82 14.56
C SER A 803 43.99 -39.00 13.05
N LYS A 804 42.88 -38.85 12.32
CA LYS A 804 42.80 -39.07 10.86
C LYS A 804 43.17 -37.85 10.02
N ARG A 805 43.47 -36.70 10.65
CA ARG A 805 43.73 -35.42 9.95
C ARG A 805 44.89 -35.51 8.95
N GLY A 806 45.96 -36.24 9.28
CA GLY A 806 47.11 -36.42 8.38
C GLY A 806 46.71 -37.13 7.08
N VAL A 807 46.03 -38.27 7.21
CA VAL A 807 45.54 -39.06 6.06
C VAL A 807 44.55 -38.25 5.22
N ILE A 808 43.63 -37.53 5.86
CA ILE A 808 42.67 -36.67 5.15
C ILE A 808 43.39 -35.58 4.33
N LYS A 809 44.40 -34.92 4.89
CA LYS A 809 45.19 -33.92 4.16
C LYS A 809 45.89 -34.51 2.93
N GLU A 810 46.45 -35.71 3.05
CA GLU A 810 47.09 -36.41 1.93
C GLU A 810 46.09 -36.78 0.82
N ILE A 811 44.86 -37.15 1.17
CA ILE A 811 43.80 -37.44 0.20
C ILE A 811 43.39 -36.14 -0.53
N VAL A 812 43.13 -35.07 0.23
CA VAL A 812 42.70 -33.77 -0.33
C VAL A 812 43.77 -33.18 -1.25
N ALA A 813 45.06 -33.36 -0.93
CA ALA A 813 46.16 -32.91 -1.78
C ALA A 813 46.18 -33.56 -3.18
N LYS A 814 45.60 -34.76 -3.34
CA LYS A 814 45.53 -35.49 -4.62
C LYS A 814 44.36 -35.06 -5.52
N VAL A 815 43.43 -34.24 -5.04
CA VAL A 815 42.27 -33.78 -5.81
C VAL A 815 42.71 -32.86 -6.96
N ASN A 816 42.42 -33.24 -8.20
CA ASN A 816 42.82 -32.51 -9.40
C ASN A 816 42.01 -31.22 -9.63
N PHE A 817 40.75 -31.20 -9.21
CA PHE A 817 39.86 -30.06 -9.43
C PHE A 817 40.11 -28.97 -8.35
N ASN A 818 40.80 -27.91 -8.77
CA ASN A 818 41.39 -26.90 -7.87
C ASN A 818 40.37 -26.28 -6.90
N GLN A 819 39.19 -25.89 -7.39
CA GLN A 819 38.20 -25.20 -6.56
C GLN A 819 37.70 -26.09 -5.41
N PHE A 820 37.44 -27.38 -5.64
CA PHE A 820 37.02 -28.33 -4.59
C PHE A 820 38.13 -28.59 -3.59
N ARG A 821 39.37 -28.67 -4.07
CA ARG A 821 40.54 -28.81 -3.22
C ARG A 821 40.69 -27.58 -2.31
N GLU A 822 40.63 -26.38 -2.86
CA GLU A 822 40.73 -25.11 -2.12
C GLU A 822 39.60 -24.97 -1.08
N PHE A 823 38.35 -25.25 -1.47
CA PHE A 823 37.20 -25.27 -0.55
C PHE A 823 37.43 -26.24 0.61
N THR A 824 37.84 -27.47 0.30
CA THR A 824 38.06 -28.50 1.32
C THR A 824 39.21 -28.11 2.25
N LEU A 825 40.32 -27.59 1.71
CA LEU A 825 41.46 -27.12 2.52
C LEU A 825 41.05 -26.02 3.51
N GLY A 826 40.20 -25.08 3.08
CA GLY A 826 39.59 -24.10 3.99
C GLY A 826 38.75 -24.75 5.09
N ALA A 827 37.87 -25.68 4.72
CA ALA A 827 36.94 -26.37 5.62
C ALA A 827 37.60 -27.34 6.60
N LEU A 828 38.83 -27.80 6.32
CA LEU A 828 39.60 -28.61 7.27
C LEU A 828 40.15 -27.79 8.46
N THR A 829 40.04 -26.46 8.43
CA THR A 829 40.45 -25.61 9.56
C THR A 829 39.56 -25.88 10.78
N THR A 830 40.14 -25.83 11.98
CA THR A 830 39.42 -26.10 13.24
C THR A 830 39.72 -25.02 14.28
N VAL A 831 38.86 -24.91 15.30
CA VAL A 831 39.01 -23.93 16.39
C VAL A 831 40.35 -24.09 17.14
N ASP A 832 41.02 -25.25 17.06
CA ASP A 832 42.30 -25.49 17.73
C ASP A 832 43.55 -25.26 16.84
N ASN A 833 43.42 -25.28 15.51
CA ASN A 833 44.56 -25.12 14.58
C ASN A 833 44.40 -23.87 13.69
N SER A 834 45.45 -23.07 13.50
CA SER A 834 45.44 -21.94 12.55
C SER A 834 45.44 -22.41 11.11
N ILE A 835 45.04 -21.54 10.18
CA ILE A 835 45.19 -21.86 8.76
C ILE A 835 46.68 -21.83 8.37
N ASP A 836 47.15 -22.92 7.79
CA ASP A 836 48.55 -23.13 7.37
C ASP A 836 48.56 -23.36 5.85
N LEU A 837 48.26 -22.30 5.11
CA LEU A 837 48.20 -22.28 3.65
C LEU A 837 49.04 -21.11 3.13
N GLU A 838 49.93 -21.38 2.18
CA GLU A 838 50.76 -20.35 1.53
C GLU A 838 49.93 -19.40 0.64
N LYS A 839 48.78 -19.87 0.12
CA LYS A 839 47.88 -19.09 -0.73
C LYS A 839 46.43 -19.24 -0.25
N VAL A 840 45.78 -18.11 0.01
CA VAL A 840 44.36 -18.02 0.35
C VAL A 840 43.58 -17.59 -0.90
N THR A 841 42.56 -18.35 -1.28
CA THR A 841 41.67 -18.06 -2.41
C THR A 841 40.23 -17.86 -1.94
N ILE A 842 39.35 -17.40 -2.85
CA ILE A 842 37.90 -17.28 -2.63
C ILE A 842 37.32 -18.58 -2.07
N ASN A 843 37.65 -19.73 -2.68
CA ASN A 843 37.14 -21.02 -2.23
C ASN A 843 37.73 -21.44 -0.89
N THR A 844 38.99 -21.10 -0.59
CA THR A 844 39.56 -21.31 0.75
C THR A 844 38.79 -20.52 1.83
N PHE A 845 38.42 -19.27 1.56
CA PHE A 845 37.60 -18.46 2.46
C PHE A 845 36.19 -19.04 2.64
N GLN A 846 35.60 -19.49 1.53
CA GLN A 846 34.29 -20.15 1.52
C GLN A 846 34.29 -21.40 2.40
N GLY A 847 35.29 -22.27 2.23
CA GLY A 847 35.47 -23.47 3.03
C GLY A 847 35.73 -23.17 4.51
N TYR A 848 36.54 -22.16 4.81
CA TYR A 848 36.77 -21.71 6.18
C TYR A 848 35.44 -21.31 6.84
N SER A 849 34.64 -20.50 6.14
CA SER A 849 33.35 -20.02 6.64
C SER A 849 32.27 -21.10 6.72
N PHE A 850 32.37 -22.14 5.90
CA PHE A 850 31.58 -23.37 6.03
C PHE A 850 31.83 -24.10 7.35
N SER A 851 33.01 -23.92 7.97
CA SER A 851 33.42 -24.71 9.15
C SER A 851 33.60 -23.92 10.43
N ILE A 852 33.84 -22.62 10.35
CA ILE A 852 34.16 -21.75 11.48
C ILE A 852 33.34 -20.46 11.37
N SER A 853 32.74 -20.04 12.48
CA SER A 853 32.16 -18.70 12.64
C SER A 853 33.09 -17.85 13.49
N GLY A 854 33.54 -16.70 12.97
CA GLY A 854 34.55 -15.83 13.56
C GLY A 854 35.98 -16.13 13.11
N PHE A 855 36.96 -15.43 13.70
CA PHE A 855 38.39 -15.58 13.38
C PHE A 855 39.25 -15.77 14.62
N LYS A 856 40.40 -16.41 14.41
CA LYS A 856 41.54 -16.29 15.32
C LYS A 856 42.31 -15.01 15.03
N GLN A 857 42.83 -14.38 16.08
CA GLN A 857 43.53 -13.10 15.98
C GLN A 857 44.70 -13.10 14.98
N GLY A 858 45.39 -14.24 14.79
CA GLY A 858 46.49 -14.38 13.82
C GLY A 858 46.09 -14.79 12.40
N ASP A 859 44.81 -15.09 12.13
CA ASP A 859 44.35 -15.50 10.80
C ASP A 859 43.70 -14.35 10.01
N LEU A 860 43.22 -13.30 10.68
CA LEU A 860 42.58 -12.13 10.06
C LEU A 860 43.44 -11.50 8.94
N ASP A 861 44.72 -11.28 9.20
CA ASP A 861 45.62 -10.63 8.24
C ASP A 861 45.82 -11.47 6.97
N LYS A 862 45.76 -12.81 7.09
CA LYS A 862 45.91 -13.73 5.95
C LYS A 862 44.71 -13.66 5.00
N PHE A 863 43.52 -13.34 5.53
CA PHE A 863 42.29 -13.28 4.74
C PHE A 863 41.98 -11.89 4.20
N LYS A 864 42.70 -10.83 4.60
CA LYS A 864 42.42 -9.45 4.19
C LYS A 864 42.29 -9.29 2.66
N LEU A 865 43.26 -9.78 1.89
CA LEU A 865 43.27 -9.63 0.43
C LEU A 865 42.11 -10.35 -0.25
N VAL A 866 41.78 -11.58 0.16
CA VAL A 866 40.63 -12.31 -0.40
C VAL A 866 39.31 -11.67 0.02
N GLY A 867 39.22 -11.11 1.23
CA GLY A 867 38.06 -10.35 1.68
C GLY A 867 37.80 -9.13 0.80
N GLN A 868 38.85 -8.38 0.43
CA GLN A 868 38.75 -7.27 -0.53
C GLN A 868 38.28 -7.75 -1.91
N GLU A 869 38.80 -8.88 -2.40
CA GLU A 869 38.36 -9.47 -3.67
C GLU A 869 36.87 -9.89 -3.65
N LEU A 870 36.41 -10.50 -2.56
CA LEU A 870 35.00 -10.90 -2.38
C LEU A 870 34.06 -9.69 -2.38
N LEU A 871 34.41 -8.61 -1.68
CA LEU A 871 33.65 -7.36 -1.64
C LEU A 871 33.64 -6.67 -3.02
N LYS A 872 34.77 -6.65 -3.73
CA LYS A 872 34.87 -6.12 -5.09
C LYS A 872 34.00 -6.88 -6.08
N LYS A 873 33.95 -8.21 -5.99
CA LYS A 873 33.15 -9.05 -6.90
C LYS A 873 31.67 -9.15 -6.50
N GLY A 874 31.32 -8.82 -5.25
CA GLY A 874 29.96 -9.02 -4.73
C GLY A 874 29.64 -10.48 -4.43
N TYR A 875 30.65 -11.26 -4.05
CA TYR A 875 30.52 -12.70 -3.80
C TYR A 875 30.21 -12.98 -2.33
N VAL A 876 29.05 -12.51 -1.90
CA VAL A 876 28.55 -12.67 -0.53
C VAL A 876 27.36 -13.63 -0.54
N ASN A 877 27.43 -14.68 0.27
CA ASN A 877 26.36 -15.66 0.42
C ASN A 877 26.22 -16.10 1.89
N ASN A 878 25.16 -16.87 2.19
CA ASN A 878 24.83 -17.29 3.55
C ASN A 878 25.95 -18.06 4.27
N VAL A 879 26.92 -18.60 3.54
CA VAL A 879 28.05 -19.35 4.13
C VAL A 879 29.17 -18.41 4.55
N ASN A 880 29.49 -17.39 3.76
CA ASN A 880 30.68 -16.56 3.96
C ASN A 880 30.41 -15.19 4.60
N GLN A 881 29.16 -14.72 4.57
CA GLN A 881 28.73 -13.39 4.96
C GLN A 881 29.23 -12.94 6.33
N ASN A 882 28.96 -13.71 7.39
CA ASN A 882 29.28 -13.30 8.76
C ASN A 882 30.79 -13.10 8.96
N ASN A 883 31.59 -14.02 8.44
CA ASN A 883 33.05 -13.91 8.50
C ASN A 883 33.56 -12.77 7.62
N LEU A 884 32.99 -12.58 6.42
CA LEU A 884 33.41 -11.51 5.54
C LEU A 884 33.18 -10.13 6.19
N PHE A 885 32.01 -9.91 6.78
CA PHE A 885 31.68 -8.65 7.44
C PHE A 885 32.47 -8.45 8.74
N PHE A 886 32.71 -9.50 9.52
CA PHE A 886 33.61 -9.42 10.67
C PHE A 886 35.03 -9.02 10.26
N LEU A 887 35.57 -9.65 9.21
CA LEU A 887 36.88 -9.32 8.64
C LEU A 887 36.91 -7.88 8.12
N ALA A 888 35.85 -7.46 7.42
CA ALA A 888 35.72 -6.13 6.87
C ALA A 888 35.78 -5.06 7.97
N LEU A 889 34.94 -5.19 9.00
CA LEU A 889 34.90 -4.29 10.15
C LEU A 889 36.23 -4.25 10.91
N SER A 890 36.95 -5.38 10.96
CA SER A 890 38.19 -5.50 11.73
C SER A 890 39.46 -5.08 10.98
N LYS A 891 39.53 -5.22 9.66
CA LYS A 891 40.81 -5.14 8.90
C LYS A 891 40.76 -4.42 7.55
N ILE A 892 39.57 -4.15 7.02
CA ILE A 892 39.38 -3.55 5.70
C ILE A 892 38.78 -2.17 5.88
N ASN A 893 39.54 -1.14 5.54
CA ASN A 893 39.02 0.22 5.46
C ASN A 893 38.29 0.40 4.13
N PRO A 894 36.98 0.70 4.11
CA PRO A 894 36.24 0.90 2.85
C PRO A 894 36.67 2.17 2.12
N SER A 895 37.30 3.12 2.81
CA SER A 895 37.75 4.40 2.26
C SER A 895 39.23 4.41 1.81
N ASP A 896 39.92 3.26 1.82
CA ASP A 896 41.30 3.18 1.33
C ASP A 896 41.38 3.45 -0.19
N GLU A 897 42.43 4.15 -0.62
CA GLU A 897 42.68 4.44 -2.04
C GLU A 897 42.91 3.12 -2.82
N GLY A 898 42.06 2.86 -3.82
CA GLY A 898 42.07 1.62 -4.61
C GLY A 898 41.16 0.50 -4.09
N MET A 899 40.42 0.72 -3.00
CA MET A 899 39.35 -0.18 -2.58
C MET A 899 38.17 -0.09 -3.55
N GLU A 900 37.66 -1.24 -4.00
CA GLU A 900 36.47 -1.34 -4.83
C GLU A 900 35.45 -2.26 -4.14
N ILE A 901 34.19 -1.83 -4.07
CA ILE A 901 33.10 -2.56 -3.41
C ILE A 901 31.93 -2.63 -4.39
N ASN A 902 31.35 -3.82 -4.55
CA ASN A 902 30.13 -4.00 -5.32
C ASN A 902 28.90 -3.72 -4.45
N TRP A 903 28.57 -2.44 -4.30
CA TRP A 903 27.47 -1.96 -3.46
C TRP A 903 26.09 -2.52 -3.85
N ASN A 904 25.87 -2.84 -5.12
CA ASN A 904 24.56 -3.27 -5.61
C ASN A 904 24.27 -4.76 -5.37
N ASN A 905 25.29 -5.59 -5.19
CA ASN A 905 25.15 -7.05 -5.07
C ASN A 905 25.33 -7.55 -3.62
N ILE A 906 25.57 -6.66 -2.66
CA ILE A 906 25.85 -7.01 -1.27
C ILE A 906 24.76 -6.44 -0.37
N ASN A 907 24.13 -7.29 0.43
CA ASN A 907 23.20 -6.86 1.47
C ASN A 907 23.98 -6.51 2.75
N PHE A 908 24.11 -5.22 3.05
CA PHE A 908 24.83 -4.71 4.22
C PHE A 908 24.00 -4.70 5.52
N SER A 909 22.70 -4.99 5.49
CA SER A 909 21.85 -5.04 6.69
C SER A 909 22.41 -6.02 7.73
N TRP A 910 23.06 -7.09 7.29
CA TRP A 910 23.72 -8.05 8.18
C TRP A 910 25.02 -7.53 8.81
N MET A 911 25.74 -6.65 8.13
CA MET A 911 26.87 -5.95 8.75
C MET A 911 26.36 -5.01 9.85
N LEU A 912 25.24 -4.33 9.61
CA LEU A 912 24.60 -3.50 10.64
C LEU A 912 24.15 -4.35 11.84
N SER A 913 23.51 -5.51 11.61
CA SER A 913 23.17 -6.47 12.67
C SER A 913 24.38 -6.80 13.55
N LEU A 914 25.52 -7.14 12.94
CA LEU A 914 26.77 -7.40 13.66
C LEU A 914 27.27 -6.21 14.48
N ILE A 915 27.10 -4.98 14.00
CA ILE A 915 27.48 -3.76 14.73
C ILE A 915 26.54 -3.53 15.93
N PHE A 916 25.22 -3.58 15.71
CA PHE A 916 24.22 -3.29 16.74
C PHE A 916 24.21 -4.32 17.89
N GLN A 917 24.50 -5.59 17.58
CA GLN A 917 24.45 -6.70 18.55
C GLN A 917 25.78 -7.00 19.24
N SER A 918 26.88 -6.35 18.84
CA SER A 918 28.22 -6.63 19.35
C SER A 918 28.67 -5.61 20.40
N GLU A 919 29.19 -6.09 21.53
CA GLU A 919 29.92 -5.25 22.50
C GLU A 919 31.35 -4.90 22.02
N PHE A 920 31.84 -5.56 20.98
CA PHE A 920 33.18 -5.34 20.45
C PHE A 920 33.26 -4.03 19.64
N GLU A 921 34.32 -3.25 19.87
CA GLU A 921 34.64 -2.05 19.09
C GLU A 921 35.52 -2.42 17.89
N PHE A 922 34.94 -2.36 16.68
CA PHE A 922 35.69 -2.66 15.46
C PHE A 922 36.49 -1.44 14.99
N GLU A 923 37.69 -1.69 14.44
CA GLU A 923 38.63 -0.64 13.98
C GLU A 923 38.03 0.26 12.88
N TYR A 924 37.30 -0.35 11.93
CA TYR A 924 36.73 0.35 10.77
C TYR A 924 35.21 0.56 10.85
N GLU A 925 34.61 0.37 12.03
CA GLU A 925 33.14 0.45 12.22
C GLU A 925 32.52 1.74 11.67
N GLU A 926 33.02 2.90 12.09
CA GLU A 926 32.48 4.20 11.68
C GLU A 926 32.66 4.47 10.17
N LYS A 927 33.74 3.94 9.57
CA LYS A 927 34.03 4.12 8.14
C LYS A 927 33.04 3.29 7.33
N TRP A 928 32.78 2.05 7.74
CA TRP A 928 31.76 1.21 7.13
C TRP A 928 30.37 1.80 7.27
N LEU A 929 29.97 2.28 8.45
CA LEU A 929 28.67 2.95 8.65
C LEU A 929 28.51 4.14 7.69
N ARG A 930 29.53 5.00 7.59
CA ARG A 930 29.53 6.16 6.71
C ARG A 930 29.42 5.76 5.23
N GLU A 931 30.25 4.84 4.75
CA GLU A 931 30.23 4.44 3.33
C GLU A 931 28.93 3.72 2.96
N ILE A 932 28.41 2.83 3.82
CA ILE A 932 27.10 2.19 3.61
C ILE A 932 26.00 3.25 3.47
N MET A 933 25.97 4.22 4.38
CA MET A 933 25.00 5.31 4.34
C MET A 933 25.14 6.15 3.05
N LEU A 934 26.34 6.53 2.64
CA LEU A 934 26.57 7.36 1.44
C LEU A 934 26.22 6.63 0.12
N HIS A 935 26.28 5.30 0.13
CA HIS A 935 25.94 4.47 -1.01
C HIS A 935 24.48 4.00 -1.02
N ASP A 936 23.73 4.18 0.07
CA ASP A 936 22.29 3.91 0.15
C ASP A 936 21.47 5.03 -0.52
N LYS A 937 20.80 4.66 -1.61
CA LYS A 937 19.90 5.54 -2.38
C LYS A 937 18.42 5.24 -2.12
N GLU A 938 18.11 4.08 -1.57
CA GLU A 938 16.73 3.58 -1.43
C GLU A 938 16.16 3.86 -0.04
N GLY A 939 16.98 4.30 0.93
CA GLY A 939 16.51 4.56 2.28
C GLY A 939 16.69 3.39 3.25
N ASP A 940 17.32 2.31 2.79
CA ASP A 940 17.45 1.04 3.52
C ASP A 940 18.27 1.20 4.80
N PHE A 941 19.33 2.03 4.79
CA PHE A 941 20.17 2.27 5.97
C PHE A 941 19.36 2.89 7.11
N GLY A 942 18.55 3.91 6.82
CA GLY A 942 17.70 4.54 7.83
C GLY A 942 16.60 3.59 8.34
N ARG A 943 16.04 2.76 7.45
CA ARG A 943 15.06 1.71 7.82
C ARG A 943 15.70 0.65 8.73
N ASP A 944 16.92 0.25 8.44
CA ASP A 944 17.65 -0.71 9.25
C ASP A 944 17.97 -0.16 10.64
N ILE A 945 18.31 1.14 10.77
CA ILE A 945 18.45 1.77 12.09
C ILE A 945 17.14 1.71 12.87
N LEU A 946 16.00 2.02 12.24
CA LEU A 946 14.68 1.94 12.88
C LEU A 946 14.42 0.52 13.41
N TYR A 947 14.64 -0.49 12.57
CA TYR A 947 14.48 -1.89 12.91
C TYR A 947 15.39 -2.32 14.08
N TYR A 948 16.68 -2.03 14.01
CA TYR A 948 17.61 -2.47 15.06
C TYR A 948 17.42 -1.70 16.38
N LEU A 949 16.99 -0.44 16.38
CA LEU A 949 16.69 0.26 17.63
C LEU A 949 15.44 -0.28 18.34
N GLU A 950 14.55 -0.97 17.62
CA GLU A 950 13.41 -1.70 18.20
C GLU A 950 13.87 -2.99 18.91
N GLU A 951 14.82 -3.71 18.31
CA GLU A 951 15.29 -5.01 18.78
C GLU A 951 15.88 -4.98 20.20
N ASP A 952 15.45 -5.93 21.04
CA ASP A 952 15.96 -6.11 22.41
C ASP A 952 17.46 -6.42 22.43
N SER A 953 17.94 -7.16 21.42
CA SER A 953 19.34 -7.58 21.26
C SER A 953 20.32 -6.42 21.02
N THR A 954 19.84 -5.24 20.67
CA THR A 954 20.69 -4.08 20.37
C THR A 954 21.35 -3.50 21.61
N VAL A 955 22.67 -3.33 21.53
CA VAL A 955 23.49 -2.66 22.53
C VAL A 955 23.26 -1.14 22.44
N LEU A 956 22.81 -0.51 23.53
CA LEU A 956 22.40 0.90 23.53
C LEU A 956 23.51 1.85 23.06
N SER A 957 24.75 1.66 23.53
CA SER A 957 25.89 2.49 23.13
C SER A 957 26.22 2.39 21.64
N LYS A 958 25.94 1.24 21.00
CA LYS A 958 26.05 1.07 19.55
C LYS A 958 24.95 1.83 18.82
N GLY A 959 23.72 1.77 19.33
CA GLY A 959 22.60 2.58 18.82
C GLY A 959 22.91 4.09 18.84
N GLU A 960 23.43 4.60 19.95
CA GLU A 960 23.86 6.00 20.07
C GLU A 960 24.97 6.36 19.08
N LYS A 961 25.97 5.48 18.92
CA LYS A 961 27.09 5.67 18.00
C LYS A 961 26.62 5.71 16.54
N VAL A 962 25.78 4.76 16.13
CA VAL A 962 25.23 4.72 14.75
C VAL A 962 24.40 5.97 14.48
N LEU A 963 23.54 6.38 15.42
CA LEU A 963 22.72 7.58 15.25
C LEU A 963 23.57 8.85 15.18
N ARG A 964 24.67 8.95 15.94
CA ARG A 964 25.62 10.06 15.86
C ARG A 964 26.30 10.11 14.49
N VAL A 965 26.80 8.97 13.98
CA VAL A 965 27.40 8.90 12.64
C VAL A 965 26.39 9.30 11.57
N PHE A 966 25.14 8.86 11.70
CA PHE A 966 24.06 9.25 10.78
C PHE A 966 23.78 10.76 10.84
N GLU A 967 23.64 11.34 12.03
CA GLU A 967 23.43 12.77 12.25
C GLU A 967 24.55 13.63 11.65
N GLU A 968 25.82 13.23 11.83
CA GLU A 968 26.99 13.95 11.29
C GLU A 968 27.06 13.94 9.76
N ASN A 969 26.42 12.98 9.09
CA ASN A 969 26.54 12.80 7.63
C ASN A 969 25.18 12.86 6.88
N ILE A 970 24.08 13.19 7.56
CA ILE A 970 22.72 13.17 6.97
C ILE A 970 22.54 14.14 5.79
N SER A 971 23.32 15.22 5.74
CA SER A 971 23.29 16.17 4.62
C SER A 971 23.67 15.49 3.30
N ASP A 972 24.60 14.53 3.34
CA ASP A 972 25.13 13.82 2.18
C ASP A 972 24.34 12.54 1.87
N TYR A 973 23.48 12.10 2.79
CA TYR A 973 22.61 10.94 2.61
C TYR A 973 21.54 11.18 1.54
N LYS A 974 21.42 10.28 0.55
CA LYS A 974 20.50 10.47 -0.58
C LYS A 974 19.17 9.71 -0.42
N GLY A 975 19.15 8.66 0.40
CA GLY A 975 17.98 7.84 0.64
C GLY A 975 16.82 8.58 1.29
N LYS A 976 15.61 8.09 1.03
CA LYS A 976 14.36 8.51 1.68
C LYS A 976 13.85 7.33 2.50
N VAL A 977 13.72 7.52 3.80
CA VAL A 977 13.43 6.46 4.76
C VAL A 977 11.93 6.23 4.88
N ASN A 978 11.51 4.99 4.66
CA ASN A 978 10.18 4.53 4.99
C ASN A 978 10.00 4.42 6.51
N ILE A 979 8.98 5.08 7.05
CA ILE A 979 8.72 5.11 8.51
C ILE A 979 7.47 4.33 8.93
N HIS A 980 6.91 3.46 8.09
CA HIS A 980 5.66 2.75 8.40
C HIS A 980 5.74 1.83 9.62
N SER A 981 6.91 1.28 9.94
CA SER A 981 7.12 0.43 11.13
C SER A 981 7.29 1.23 12.41
N LEU A 982 7.75 2.49 12.33
CA LEU A 982 8.10 3.32 13.48
C LEU A 982 6.96 3.48 14.52
N PRO A 983 5.67 3.65 14.16
CA PRO A 983 4.61 3.72 15.15
C PRO A 983 4.53 2.47 16.02
N ASP A 984 4.67 1.28 15.43
CA ASP A 984 4.66 0.02 16.16
C ASP A 984 5.94 -0.12 17.00
N SER A 985 7.11 0.22 16.43
CA SER A 985 8.37 0.24 17.17
C SER A 985 8.31 1.15 18.41
N LEU A 986 7.72 2.35 18.31
CA LEU A 986 7.55 3.27 19.45
C LEU A 986 6.57 2.76 20.51
N LYS A 987 5.57 1.99 20.09
CA LYS A 987 4.54 1.45 20.96
C LYS A 987 5.03 0.21 21.71
N GLU A 988 5.82 -0.64 21.05
CA GLU A 988 6.33 -1.90 21.60
C GLU A 988 7.61 -1.72 22.42
N GLN A 989 8.39 -0.68 22.15
CA GLN A 989 9.65 -0.43 22.86
C GLN A 989 9.44 -0.09 24.35
N LYS A 990 9.88 -1.01 25.21
CA LYS A 990 9.78 -0.90 26.68
C LYS A 990 10.95 -0.13 27.30
N ASN A 991 12.10 -0.08 26.64
CA ASN A 991 13.25 0.68 27.10
C ASN A 991 13.09 2.17 26.72
N SER A 992 13.00 3.04 27.73
CA SER A 992 12.80 4.48 27.53
C SER A 992 13.94 5.14 26.73
N GLU A 993 15.19 4.72 26.93
CA GLU A 993 16.35 5.29 26.24
C GLU A 993 16.35 4.91 24.75
N LYS A 994 16.01 3.65 24.43
CA LYS A 994 15.83 3.22 23.03
C LYS A 994 14.65 3.95 22.36
N LYS A 995 13.56 4.16 23.10
CA LYS A 995 12.41 4.94 22.62
C LYS A 995 12.79 6.40 22.32
N ASP A 996 13.61 7.01 23.17
CA ASP A 996 14.13 8.36 22.94
C ASP A 996 15.04 8.43 21.70
N LEU A 997 15.85 7.41 21.44
CA LEU A 997 16.65 7.30 20.20
C LEU A 997 15.77 7.19 18.95
N LEU A 998 14.69 6.41 18.99
CA LEU A 998 13.71 6.32 17.89
C LEU A 998 13.04 7.68 17.61
N ILE A 999 12.64 8.40 18.66
CA ILE A 999 12.07 9.75 18.54
C ILE A 999 13.11 10.73 17.98
N LYS A 1000 14.37 10.65 18.44
CA LYS A 1000 15.46 11.49 17.92
C LYS A 1000 15.70 11.22 16.44
N LEU A 1001 15.76 9.95 16.02
CA LEU A 1001 15.90 9.58 14.61
C LEU A 1001 14.73 10.11 13.77
N PHE A 1002 13.49 9.98 14.24
CA PHE A 1002 12.33 10.53 13.55
C PHE A 1002 12.44 12.03 13.30
N PHE A 1003 12.81 12.81 14.33
CA PHE A 1003 13.00 14.26 14.17
C PHE A 1003 14.19 14.58 13.25
N LEU A 1004 15.29 13.83 13.35
CA LEU A 1004 16.43 13.98 12.45
C LEU A 1004 16.04 13.77 10.98
N LEU A 1005 15.18 12.78 10.71
CA LEU A 1005 14.67 12.50 9.36
C LEU A 1005 13.74 13.61 8.84
N ILE A 1006 12.78 14.08 9.64
CA ILE A 1006 11.85 15.14 9.19
C ILE A 1006 12.58 16.48 9.00
N GLU A 1007 13.53 16.83 9.87
CA GLU A 1007 14.31 18.08 9.79
C GLU A 1007 15.17 18.15 8.53
N ASN A 1008 15.66 17.01 8.05
CA ASN A 1008 16.50 16.91 6.87
C ASN A 1008 15.72 16.50 5.62
N SER A 1009 14.38 16.49 5.68
CA SER A 1009 13.51 16.05 4.59
C SER A 1009 13.90 14.67 4.06
N LYS A 1010 14.21 13.71 4.94
CA LYS A 1010 14.64 12.34 4.59
C LYS A 1010 13.54 11.29 4.75
N ILE A 1011 12.31 11.68 5.03
CA ILE A 1011 11.17 10.74 5.09
C ILE A 1011 10.65 10.49 3.67
N GLU A 1012 10.36 9.22 3.37
CA GLU A 1012 9.73 8.80 2.13
C GLU A 1012 8.26 9.23 2.08
N LYS A 1013 7.83 9.80 0.95
CA LYS A 1013 6.41 10.09 0.71
C LYS A 1013 5.66 8.79 0.45
N SER A 1014 4.62 8.53 1.22
CA SER A 1014 3.85 7.28 1.16
C SER A 1014 2.35 7.54 1.23
N TYR A 1015 1.57 6.60 0.70
CA TYR A 1015 0.11 6.67 0.69
C TYR A 1015 -0.52 6.72 2.09
N PHE A 1016 0.14 6.12 3.08
CA PHE A 1016 -0.31 6.12 4.47
C PHE A 1016 0.45 7.13 5.34
N GLY A 1017 1.06 8.15 4.73
CA GLY A 1017 1.91 9.13 5.42
C GLY A 1017 1.22 9.84 6.57
N SER A 1018 0.03 10.41 6.34
CA SER A 1018 -0.77 11.11 7.36
C SER A 1018 -1.15 10.21 8.53
N ARG A 1019 -1.69 9.02 8.24
CA ARG A 1019 -2.02 8.01 9.25
C ARG A 1019 -0.80 7.57 10.07
N THR A 1020 0.34 7.36 9.42
CA THR A 1020 1.59 6.97 10.07
C THR A 1020 2.06 8.06 11.03
N LEU A 1021 2.05 9.32 10.57
CA LEU A 1021 2.44 10.48 11.39
C LEU A 1021 1.48 10.74 12.55
N LEU A 1022 0.17 10.57 12.36
CA LEU A 1022 -0.82 10.62 13.44
C LEU A 1022 -0.53 9.58 14.52
N SER A 1023 -0.22 8.34 14.13
CA SER A 1023 0.12 7.26 15.07
C SER A 1023 1.41 7.55 15.84
N ILE A 1024 2.44 8.06 15.17
CA ILE A 1024 3.68 8.53 15.82
C ILE A 1024 3.36 9.66 16.81
N MET A 1025 2.55 10.64 16.39
CA MET A 1025 2.20 11.78 17.22
C MET A 1025 1.49 11.38 18.52
N GLN A 1026 0.69 10.31 18.52
CA GLN A 1026 0.07 9.79 19.75
C GLN A 1026 1.10 9.30 20.79
N GLN A 1027 2.28 8.88 20.34
CA GLN A 1027 3.38 8.42 21.20
C GLN A 1027 4.30 9.55 21.68
N LEU A 1028 4.14 10.77 21.17
CA LEU A 1028 4.98 11.92 21.50
C LEU A 1028 4.44 12.74 22.69
N PRO A 1029 5.32 13.38 23.49
CA PRO A 1029 4.91 14.37 24.48
C PRO A 1029 4.34 15.63 23.80
N LEU A 1030 3.49 16.40 24.51
CA LEU A 1030 2.74 17.54 23.94
C LEU A 1030 3.60 18.54 23.17
N GLU A 1031 4.78 18.89 23.68
CA GLU A 1031 5.68 19.83 23.01
C GLU A 1031 6.25 19.25 21.71
N SER A 1032 6.55 17.96 21.67
CA SER A 1032 6.95 17.26 20.44
C SER A 1032 5.79 17.12 19.44
N LYS A 1033 4.54 16.98 19.90
CA LYS A 1033 3.36 17.01 19.03
C LYS A 1033 3.23 18.36 18.33
N LYS A 1034 3.31 19.46 19.10
CA LYS A 1034 3.30 20.84 18.56
C LYS A 1034 4.46 21.06 17.58
N ARG A 1035 5.67 20.61 17.94
CA ARG A 1035 6.84 20.68 17.06
C ARG A 1035 6.61 19.95 15.75
N LEU A 1036 6.05 18.73 15.79
CA LEU A 1036 5.74 17.95 14.60
C LEU A 1036 4.71 18.66 13.72
N ALA A 1037 3.54 19.01 14.23
CA ALA A 1037 2.49 19.59 13.40
C ALA A 1037 2.82 21.00 12.86
N GLY A 1038 3.71 21.72 13.53
CA GLY A 1038 4.25 23.00 13.07
C GLY A 1038 5.50 22.89 12.19
N HIS A 1039 5.94 21.69 11.81
CA HIS A 1039 7.19 21.50 11.09
C HIS A 1039 7.03 21.75 9.58
N ALA A 1040 7.84 22.66 9.01
CA ALA A 1040 7.74 23.06 7.60
C ALA A 1040 7.92 21.89 6.62
N ASN A 1041 8.84 20.96 6.90
CA ASN A 1041 9.10 19.82 6.01
C ASN A 1041 7.97 18.77 5.96
N LEU A 1042 6.89 18.90 6.73
CA LEU A 1042 5.70 18.06 6.53
C LEU A 1042 5.19 18.15 5.10
N SER A 1043 5.34 19.29 4.44
CA SER A 1043 4.94 19.50 3.04
C SER A 1043 5.74 18.68 2.03
N THR A 1044 6.86 18.07 2.45
CA THR A 1044 7.66 17.19 1.59
C THR A 1044 7.09 15.77 1.52
N VAL A 1045 6.21 15.43 2.46
CA VAL A 1045 5.63 14.08 2.62
C VAL A 1045 4.11 14.06 2.61
N LEU A 1046 3.45 15.15 3.02
CA LEU A 1046 2.01 15.30 3.12
C LEU A 1046 1.48 16.39 2.18
N SER A 1047 0.22 16.26 1.76
CA SER A 1047 -0.51 17.38 1.18
C SER A 1047 -0.87 18.44 2.24
N PRO A 1048 -1.19 19.69 1.84
CA PRO A 1048 -1.69 20.69 2.78
C PRO A 1048 -2.93 20.25 3.55
N LEU A 1049 -3.80 19.44 2.92
CA LEU A 1049 -5.00 18.91 3.56
C LEU A 1049 -4.67 17.93 4.70
N GLU A 1050 -3.73 17.02 4.46
CA GLU A 1050 -3.25 16.07 5.46
C GLU A 1050 -2.50 16.76 6.61
N ILE A 1051 -1.79 17.85 6.32
CA ILE A 1051 -1.13 18.67 7.36
C ILE A 1051 -2.18 19.29 8.30
N ASP A 1052 -3.29 19.78 7.75
CA ASP A 1052 -4.37 20.35 8.55
C ASP A 1052 -5.07 19.29 9.43
N GLU A 1053 -5.22 18.05 8.93
CA GLU A 1053 -5.69 16.91 9.74
C GLU A 1053 -4.73 16.62 10.91
N LEU A 1054 -3.42 16.63 10.65
CA LEU A 1054 -2.40 16.40 11.68
C LEU A 1054 -2.41 17.49 12.76
N LYS A 1055 -2.55 18.77 12.37
CA LYS A 1055 -2.64 19.90 13.31
C LYS A 1055 -3.78 19.76 14.30
N ARG A 1056 -4.96 19.31 13.84
CA ARG A 1056 -6.12 19.16 14.75
C ARG A 1056 -5.94 18.11 15.82
N ALA A 1057 -5.17 17.07 15.56
CA ALA A 1057 -4.94 16.02 16.54
C ALA A 1057 -4.02 16.43 17.71
N ILE A 1058 -3.55 17.69 17.75
CA ILE A 1058 -2.88 18.27 18.93
C ILE A 1058 -3.90 18.64 20.02
N ASP A 1059 -5.05 19.21 19.62
CA ASP A 1059 -6.07 19.68 20.53
C ASP A 1059 -6.96 18.52 21.01
#